data_AF-D9WB06-F1
#
_entry.id   AF-D9WB06-F1
#
_cell.length_a   1.000
_cell.length_b   1.000
_cell.length_c   1.000
_cell.angle_alpha   90.00
_cell.angle_beta   90.00
_cell.angle_gamma   90.00
#
_symmetry.space_group_name_H-M   'P 1'
#
loop_
_entity.id
_entity.type
_entity.pdbx_description
1 polymer ?
#
loop_
_entity_poly.entity_id
_entity_poly.type
_entity_poly.pdbx_seq_one_letter_code
_entity_poly.pdbx_strand_id
1 'polypeptide(L)'
;MMVALAELWRSHGVEPGAVVGHSQGEVAAAHIAGALSLEDAATLIALRSRTMLKLAGHGGLMSVAAPAGRVGPLLESWPGRLSLAVLNGPSTVVVSGDPAALDELMRECEAQGLRTRKVRSDIAGHGPQAEAVRDELLTVLASLRPVSSRVPFYSTVTGERLDTATLDADYWYANLRQMVRMEQATRSLLADGHRIFVETNPHPLLAGAIEETCETAGADGAVVLGSIRRNDGGARRFVTSIAEGWVRGLPVDWRTVLPDGCGGRPVDLPTYPFQRRRYWPEPTAERVQAAGATDGEDAAFWTLVESGDLDALSAELGVDADGGRESLSAVLPGLSAWREQYRRRSAAGAWCYRADWTRLREPATTPLTGRWLAVVPAECEGDPWAEAVLDALGPDVVRIDVESTEDTDREQLAARLAHAGENSPHPATEFTGVLSLLGLAERPHSGFTSVPSGLSATLALVQALGDARLRAPLWCVTRGAVSAARDDRVSHPVQGALWGFGRVVALEQPGLWGGLVDLPETLDQRAAARLAGVLAGLDGEDQVAVRASGAFGRRLFHAEPASARPERPWRTRGTVLITGGTGGLGPYLARWAIERGAGHVVLAGRRGPDAPGATALRAELEGLGARVTVVACDAADRDALSAVLSAIPAEFPQFPLSAVIHAAGVTDGDSEAASLTPDRLDALMRPKLTAALNLHELTTDARLDAFVLFSSGASAWGSGGQPGYAAGNAYLDALAEHRRARGLTATSIAWGAWGEAGMATDPHLVERLAKRGVLPMEPPKAIAALQRVLDDDRTTMTVSAMDWAAFAPSFTVSRRSPLLSGLPEAREPAPADTAGEAGDARDVGDAGDAGDKTADGTPSLPHRLAELPDAERRRVLLDAVRAEVAAALGHSGTDAVPADRAFRDLGFDSVSAVELRNRLKAVTGLPLPAALVFDHPNPTALAGHIGAELFPGTREPAEDPEAEIRRVLASIPPSRLRKAGLLDLVLGLADSGGDDTTRAAPARTGPDNDLDDLDDLDGESLLKTGNRDHHGMTHGMAHGATAGLTPDLRERA
;
A
#
# COMPACT_ATOMS: atom_id res chain seq x y z
N MET A 1 -9.55 -29.37 -0.82
CA MET A 1 -8.91 -28.17 -1.38
C MET A 1 -8.33 -28.42 -2.77
N MET A 2 -7.25 -29.20 -2.94
CA MET A 2 -6.62 -29.43 -4.26
C MET A 2 -7.63 -29.83 -5.37
N VAL A 3 -8.52 -30.77 -5.07
CA VAL A 3 -9.64 -31.17 -5.97
C VAL A 3 -10.52 -29.99 -6.36
N ALA A 4 -10.93 -29.14 -5.41
CA ALA A 4 -11.78 -27.99 -5.69
C ALA A 4 -11.09 -26.92 -6.56
N LEU A 5 -9.76 -26.75 -6.43
CA LEU A 5 -8.99 -25.90 -7.34
C LEU A 5 -8.90 -26.52 -8.75
N ALA A 6 -8.72 -27.84 -8.87
CA ALA A 6 -8.71 -28.52 -10.15
C ALA A 6 -10.08 -28.46 -10.86
N GLU A 7 -11.17 -28.68 -10.15
CA GLU A 7 -12.53 -28.52 -10.69
C GLU A 7 -12.85 -27.05 -11.03
N LEU A 8 -12.26 -26.07 -10.32
CA LEU A 8 -12.37 -24.66 -10.69
C LEU A 8 -11.61 -24.35 -12.00
N TRP A 9 -10.42 -24.91 -12.22
CA TRP A 9 -9.73 -24.85 -13.52
C TRP A 9 -10.56 -25.50 -14.65
N ARG A 10 -11.16 -26.67 -14.39
CA ARG A 10 -12.08 -27.34 -15.34
C ARG A 10 -13.32 -26.50 -15.65
N SER A 11 -13.88 -25.80 -14.66
CA SER A 11 -15.00 -24.88 -14.89
C SER A 11 -14.65 -23.70 -15.81
N HIS A 12 -13.36 -23.50 -16.12
CA HIS A 12 -12.86 -22.56 -17.13
C HIS A 12 -12.25 -23.24 -18.37
N GLY A 13 -12.65 -24.49 -18.65
CA GLY A 13 -12.24 -25.23 -19.85
C GLY A 13 -10.81 -25.81 -19.80
N VAL A 14 -10.09 -25.62 -18.70
CA VAL A 14 -8.71 -26.11 -18.54
C VAL A 14 -8.74 -27.54 -18.01
N GLU A 15 -8.77 -28.50 -18.91
CA GLU A 15 -8.61 -29.93 -18.59
C GLU A 15 -7.12 -30.33 -18.48
N PRO A 16 -6.72 -31.14 -17.47
CA PRO A 16 -5.34 -31.58 -17.32
C PRO A 16 -4.96 -32.62 -18.40
N GLY A 17 -3.96 -32.30 -19.22
CA GLY A 17 -3.38 -33.24 -20.18
C GLY A 17 -2.61 -34.41 -19.53
N ALA A 18 -2.20 -34.23 -18.28
CA ALA A 18 -1.61 -35.23 -17.39
C ALA A 18 -1.71 -34.76 -15.93
N VAL A 19 -1.52 -35.66 -14.96
CA VAL A 19 -1.41 -35.33 -13.53
C VAL A 19 -0.21 -36.02 -12.87
N VAL A 20 0.33 -35.33 -11.87
CA VAL A 20 1.30 -35.84 -10.89
C VAL A 20 0.90 -35.25 -9.53
N GLY A 21 1.19 -35.95 -8.43
CA GLY A 21 1.00 -35.43 -7.08
C GLY A 21 2.22 -35.72 -6.22
N HIS A 22 2.61 -34.78 -5.36
CA HIS A 22 3.72 -35.00 -4.44
C HIS A 22 3.23 -35.80 -3.21
N SER A 23 3.71 -37.04 -3.04
CA SER A 23 3.38 -37.91 -1.89
C SER A 23 1.86 -38.08 -1.72
N GLN A 24 1.29 -37.60 -0.62
CA GLN A 24 -0.14 -37.60 -0.32
C GLN A 24 -0.98 -36.82 -1.35
N GLY A 25 -0.38 -35.88 -2.09
CA GLY A 25 -1.02 -35.18 -3.21
C GLY A 25 -1.43 -36.12 -4.35
N GLU A 26 -0.83 -37.31 -4.48
CA GLU A 26 -1.25 -38.32 -5.47
C GLU A 26 -2.70 -38.76 -5.28
N VAL A 27 -3.25 -38.70 -4.08
CA VAL A 27 -4.65 -39.09 -3.81
C VAL A 27 -5.61 -38.11 -4.51
N ALA A 28 -5.27 -36.83 -4.53
CA ALA A 28 -6.01 -35.83 -5.29
C ALA A 28 -5.81 -36.01 -6.81
N ALA A 29 -4.57 -36.25 -7.26
CA ALA A 29 -4.27 -36.51 -8.67
C ALA A 29 -5.01 -37.75 -9.22
N ALA A 30 -5.05 -38.84 -8.45
CA ALA A 30 -5.77 -40.07 -8.80
C ALA A 30 -7.28 -39.82 -8.95
N HIS A 31 -7.88 -39.01 -8.07
CA HIS A 31 -9.27 -38.60 -8.23
C HIS A 31 -9.48 -37.71 -9.47
N ILE A 32 -8.66 -36.69 -9.68
CA ILE A 32 -8.74 -35.76 -10.83
C ILE A 32 -8.60 -36.50 -12.17
N ALA A 33 -7.82 -37.58 -12.21
CA ALA A 33 -7.65 -38.45 -13.38
C ALA A 33 -8.82 -39.42 -13.63
N GLY A 34 -9.72 -39.58 -12.65
CA GLY A 34 -10.83 -40.53 -12.67
C GLY A 34 -10.46 -41.96 -12.24
N ALA A 35 -9.33 -42.15 -11.54
CA ALA A 35 -8.90 -43.46 -11.04
C ALA A 35 -9.56 -43.89 -9.72
N LEU A 36 -9.99 -42.90 -8.92
CA LEU A 36 -10.69 -43.08 -7.65
C LEU A 36 -11.93 -42.17 -7.63
N SER A 37 -13.02 -42.62 -7.00
CA SER A 37 -14.13 -41.73 -6.68
C SER A 37 -13.72 -40.71 -5.61
N LEU A 38 -14.50 -39.63 -5.46
CA LEU A 38 -14.25 -38.66 -4.37
C LEU A 38 -14.41 -39.31 -2.99
N GLU A 39 -15.32 -40.28 -2.87
CA GLU A 39 -15.54 -41.06 -1.66
C GLU A 39 -14.33 -41.96 -1.38
N ASP A 40 -13.84 -42.73 -2.36
CA ASP A 40 -12.62 -43.55 -2.21
C ASP A 40 -11.40 -42.70 -1.82
N ALA A 41 -11.21 -41.55 -2.48
CA ALA A 41 -10.11 -40.64 -2.20
C ALA A 41 -10.19 -40.03 -0.79
N ALA A 42 -11.39 -39.67 -0.32
CA ALA A 42 -11.63 -39.18 1.04
C ALA A 42 -11.51 -40.28 2.10
N THR A 43 -11.99 -41.49 1.81
CA THR A 43 -11.82 -42.67 2.67
C THR A 43 -10.35 -43.03 2.81
N LEU A 44 -9.61 -43.07 1.70
CA LEU A 44 -8.17 -43.31 1.66
C LEU A 44 -7.41 -42.27 2.50
N ILE A 45 -7.66 -40.98 2.29
CA ILE A 45 -6.95 -39.92 3.03
C ILE A 45 -7.19 -40.03 4.54
N ALA A 46 -8.45 -40.22 4.96
CA ALA A 46 -8.81 -40.32 6.37
C ALA A 46 -8.23 -41.58 7.02
N LEU A 47 -8.28 -42.74 6.35
CA LEU A 47 -7.72 -43.99 6.86
C LEU A 47 -6.19 -43.94 6.93
N ARG A 48 -5.53 -43.46 5.86
CA ARG A 48 -4.07 -43.30 5.82
C ARG A 48 -3.57 -42.38 6.92
N SER A 49 -4.14 -41.16 7.04
CA SER A 49 -3.72 -40.21 8.08
C SER A 49 -3.98 -40.75 9.49
N ARG A 50 -5.11 -41.44 9.73
CA ARG A 50 -5.40 -42.07 11.04
C ARG A 50 -4.38 -43.16 11.39
N THR A 51 -3.98 -43.98 10.43
CA THR A 51 -2.95 -45.01 10.62
C THR A 51 -1.57 -44.37 10.85
N MET A 52 -1.22 -43.31 10.12
CA MET A 52 0.05 -42.58 10.27
C MET A 52 0.24 -41.92 11.65
N LEU A 53 -0.82 -41.68 12.42
CA LEU A 53 -0.71 -41.17 13.81
C LEU A 53 0.14 -42.09 14.72
N LYS A 54 0.33 -43.36 14.38
CA LYS A 54 1.21 -44.28 15.11
C LYS A 54 2.71 -44.01 14.90
N LEU A 55 3.06 -43.19 13.91
CA LEU A 55 4.42 -42.73 13.63
C LEU A 55 4.75 -41.38 14.29
N ALA A 56 3.73 -40.68 14.82
CA ALA A 56 3.90 -39.37 15.45
C ALA A 56 4.85 -39.44 16.65
N GLY A 57 5.70 -38.43 16.82
CA GLY A 57 6.75 -38.36 17.83
C GLY A 57 7.95 -39.29 17.63
N HIS A 58 7.97 -40.14 16.58
CA HIS A 58 9.04 -41.14 16.37
C HIS A 58 10.04 -40.77 15.26
N GLY A 59 9.76 -39.71 14.49
CA GLY A 59 10.62 -39.26 13.40
C GLY A 59 10.44 -37.78 13.08
N GLY A 60 11.18 -37.32 12.07
CA GLY A 60 11.03 -35.98 11.50
C GLY A 60 11.41 -35.91 10.03
N LEU A 61 11.32 -34.71 9.47
CA LEU A 61 11.67 -34.39 8.09
C LEU A 61 12.54 -33.12 8.04
N MET A 62 13.58 -33.12 7.21
CA MET A 62 14.46 -31.98 6.99
C MET A 62 14.73 -31.76 5.50
N SER A 63 14.41 -30.57 4.99
CA SER A 63 14.79 -30.13 3.65
C SER A 63 16.28 -29.77 3.62
N VAL A 64 16.96 -30.14 2.54
CA VAL A 64 18.36 -29.82 2.27
C VAL A 64 18.45 -29.22 0.87
N ALA A 65 19.02 -28.01 0.77
CA ALA A 65 19.27 -27.34 -0.50
C ALA A 65 20.59 -27.83 -1.13
N ALA A 66 20.65 -29.10 -1.48
CA ALA A 66 21.74 -29.69 -2.25
C ALA A 66 21.24 -30.87 -3.12
N PRO A 67 21.91 -31.18 -4.25
CA PRO A 67 21.57 -32.34 -5.07
C PRO A 67 21.68 -33.67 -4.34
N ALA A 68 20.86 -34.65 -4.75
CA ALA A 68 20.85 -36.00 -4.17
C ALA A 68 22.24 -36.66 -4.10
N GLY A 69 23.09 -36.45 -5.12
CA GLY A 69 24.46 -36.96 -5.17
C GLY A 69 25.43 -36.34 -4.17
N ARG A 70 25.12 -35.16 -3.61
CA ARG A 70 25.88 -34.56 -2.49
C ARG A 70 25.33 -35.01 -1.14
N VAL A 71 24.01 -35.12 -0.99
CA VAL A 71 23.37 -35.48 0.28
C VAL A 71 23.46 -36.98 0.59
N GLY A 72 23.32 -37.85 -0.42
CA GLY A 72 23.35 -39.31 -0.26
C GLY A 72 24.55 -39.84 0.54
N PRO A 73 25.81 -39.49 0.17
CA PRO A 73 27.00 -39.91 0.90
C PRO A 73 27.04 -39.45 2.37
N LEU A 74 26.41 -38.32 2.71
CA LEU A 74 26.34 -37.86 4.11
C LEU A 74 25.46 -38.80 4.96
N LEU A 75 24.41 -39.38 4.37
CA LEU A 75 23.49 -40.28 5.07
C LEU A 75 24.15 -41.63 5.43
N GLU A 76 25.28 -41.98 4.84
CA GLU A 76 26.04 -43.22 5.14
C GLU A 76 26.55 -43.25 6.60
N SER A 77 26.71 -42.08 7.23
CA SER A 77 27.03 -41.95 8.67
C SER A 77 25.88 -42.32 9.61
N TRP A 78 24.64 -42.41 9.10
CA TRP A 78 23.43 -42.69 9.88
C TRP A 78 22.62 -43.87 9.32
N PRO A 79 23.24 -45.06 9.11
CA PRO A 79 22.62 -46.18 8.42
C PRO A 79 21.36 -46.66 9.15
N GLY A 80 20.22 -46.64 8.46
CA GLY A 80 18.91 -47.02 9.01
C GLY A 80 18.29 -46.00 9.98
N ARG A 81 19.03 -45.00 10.47
CA ARG A 81 18.49 -43.87 11.25
C ARG A 81 17.95 -42.77 10.34
N LEU A 82 18.58 -42.52 9.19
CA LEU A 82 18.16 -41.55 8.18
C LEU A 82 17.90 -42.20 6.81
N SER A 83 17.12 -41.52 5.96
CA SER A 83 16.84 -41.93 4.58
C SER A 83 16.49 -40.73 3.70
N LEU A 84 16.84 -40.81 2.41
CA LEU A 84 16.44 -39.79 1.43
C LEU A 84 14.96 -39.99 1.09
N ALA A 85 14.13 -39.00 1.43
CA ALA A 85 12.68 -39.10 1.47
C ALA A 85 11.99 -38.50 0.24
N VAL A 86 12.56 -37.40 -0.29
CA VAL A 86 11.99 -36.65 -1.42
C VAL A 86 13.10 -36.10 -2.30
N LEU A 87 12.93 -36.21 -3.61
CA LEU A 87 13.65 -35.49 -4.67
C LEU A 87 12.67 -34.50 -5.31
N ASN A 88 12.69 -33.23 -4.89
CA ASN A 88 11.77 -32.22 -5.39
C ASN A 88 12.26 -31.59 -6.71
N GLY A 89 13.56 -31.35 -6.80
CA GLY A 89 14.23 -30.80 -7.97
C GLY A 89 15.76 -30.95 -7.85
N PRO A 90 16.51 -30.60 -8.91
CA PRO A 90 17.95 -30.81 -9.01
C PRO A 90 18.80 -30.37 -7.81
N SER A 91 18.43 -29.28 -7.11
CA SER A 91 19.12 -28.80 -5.90
C SER A 91 18.31 -28.95 -4.61
N THR A 92 17.13 -29.57 -4.62
CA THR A 92 16.23 -29.61 -3.46
C THR A 92 15.76 -31.03 -3.12
N VAL A 93 16.21 -31.52 -1.96
CA VAL A 93 15.83 -32.85 -1.43
C VAL A 93 15.29 -32.74 0.00
N VAL A 94 14.63 -33.80 0.48
CA VAL A 94 14.22 -33.94 1.89
C VAL A 94 14.76 -35.26 2.44
N VAL A 95 15.24 -35.24 3.68
CA VAL A 95 15.69 -36.40 4.45
C VAL A 95 14.66 -36.69 5.54
N SER A 96 14.32 -37.96 5.75
CA SER A 96 13.46 -38.44 6.83
C SER A 96 14.25 -39.31 7.81
N GLY A 97 13.82 -39.34 9.08
CA GLY A 97 14.36 -40.29 10.05
C GLY A 97 14.32 -39.84 11.50
N ASP A 98 15.20 -40.43 12.30
CA ASP A 98 15.36 -40.17 13.74
C ASP A 98 15.65 -38.69 14.04
N PRO A 99 14.93 -38.02 14.97
CA PRO A 99 15.09 -36.60 15.22
C PRO A 99 16.52 -36.20 15.66
N ALA A 100 17.18 -37.02 16.47
CA ALA A 100 18.55 -36.75 16.92
C ALA A 100 19.56 -36.89 15.76
N ALA A 101 19.39 -37.90 14.89
CA ALA A 101 20.18 -38.03 13.67
C ALA A 101 19.96 -36.86 12.71
N LEU A 102 18.75 -36.31 12.63
CA LEU A 102 18.46 -35.10 11.85
C LEU A 102 19.17 -33.87 12.44
N ASP A 103 19.25 -33.74 13.78
CA ASP A 103 20.06 -32.69 14.43
C ASP A 103 21.58 -32.88 14.22
N GLU A 104 22.06 -34.13 14.19
CA GLU A 104 23.44 -34.47 13.85
C GLU A 104 23.77 -34.10 12.39
N LEU A 105 22.92 -34.50 11.44
CA LEU A 105 23.06 -34.15 10.01
C LEU A 105 22.91 -32.64 9.78
N MET A 106 22.04 -31.94 10.51
CA MET A 106 21.87 -30.49 10.36
C MET A 106 23.17 -29.74 10.65
N ARG A 107 23.88 -30.12 11.72
CA ARG A 107 25.20 -29.54 12.06
C ARG A 107 26.29 -29.89 11.04
N GLU A 108 26.27 -31.10 10.49
CA GLU A 108 27.21 -31.51 9.43
C GLU A 108 26.96 -30.72 8.13
N CYS A 109 25.69 -30.55 7.75
CA CYS A 109 25.29 -29.69 6.63
C CYS A 109 25.72 -28.24 6.86
N GLU A 110 25.48 -27.66 8.05
CA GLU A 110 25.93 -26.32 8.43
C GLU A 110 27.46 -26.17 8.31
N ALA A 111 28.22 -27.17 8.78
CA ALA A 111 29.68 -27.20 8.67
C ALA A 111 30.19 -27.28 7.21
N GLN A 112 29.41 -27.89 6.31
CA GLN A 112 29.67 -27.95 4.87
C GLN A 112 29.02 -26.81 4.06
N GLY A 113 28.41 -25.82 4.73
CA GLY A 113 27.73 -24.69 4.07
C GLY A 113 26.42 -25.05 3.35
N LEU A 114 25.84 -26.23 3.62
CA LEU A 114 24.60 -26.70 2.99
C LEU A 114 23.39 -26.20 3.78
N ARG A 115 22.57 -25.35 3.15
CA ARG A 115 21.35 -24.81 3.79
C ARG A 115 20.32 -25.90 4.07
N THR A 116 20.00 -26.10 5.34
CA THR A 116 18.99 -27.04 5.85
C THR A 116 17.79 -26.34 6.48
N ARG A 117 16.64 -27.02 6.51
CA ARG A 117 15.45 -26.58 7.25
C ARG A 117 14.62 -27.78 7.74
N LYS A 118 14.44 -27.91 9.06
CA LYS A 118 13.45 -28.85 9.62
C LYS A 118 12.03 -28.45 9.19
N VAL A 119 11.22 -29.45 8.84
CA VAL A 119 9.79 -29.31 8.55
C VAL A 119 9.02 -29.40 9.87
N ARG A 120 7.92 -28.64 10.03
CA ARG A 120 6.96 -28.82 11.15
C ARG A 120 6.19 -30.15 10.93
N SER A 121 6.81 -31.28 11.23
CA SER A 121 6.21 -32.62 11.20
C SER A 121 7.00 -33.59 12.09
N ASP A 122 6.29 -34.32 12.95
CA ASP A 122 6.80 -35.37 13.83
C ASP A 122 6.56 -36.79 13.29
N ILE A 123 6.23 -36.89 12.00
CA ILE A 123 5.99 -38.14 11.26
C ILE A 123 7.02 -38.26 10.11
N ALA A 124 7.88 -39.27 10.17
CA ALA A 124 8.82 -39.59 9.09
C ALA A 124 8.20 -40.58 8.08
N GLY A 125 7.51 -40.05 7.07
CA GLY A 125 7.17 -40.80 5.86
C GLY A 125 8.39 -41.09 4.97
N HIS A 126 8.20 -41.92 3.94
CA HIS A 126 9.17 -42.19 2.87
C HIS A 126 10.51 -42.82 3.32
N GLY A 127 10.54 -43.40 4.52
CA GLY A 127 11.69 -44.11 5.09
C GLY A 127 11.26 -45.36 5.88
N PRO A 128 12.22 -46.11 6.46
CA PRO A 128 11.96 -47.38 7.15
C PRO A 128 10.87 -47.34 8.22
N GLN A 129 10.68 -46.21 8.92
CA GLN A 129 9.66 -46.08 9.96
C GLN A 129 8.23 -46.37 9.48
N ALA A 130 7.94 -46.15 8.19
CA ALA A 130 6.63 -46.49 7.60
C ALA A 130 6.31 -47.99 7.60
N GLU A 131 7.29 -48.89 7.80
CA GLU A 131 7.05 -50.33 7.93
C GLU A 131 6.20 -50.67 9.16
N ALA A 132 6.27 -49.87 10.22
CA ALA A 132 5.50 -50.07 11.47
C ALA A 132 3.98 -49.95 11.29
N VAL A 133 3.52 -49.36 10.18
CA VAL A 133 2.09 -49.19 9.84
C VAL A 133 1.64 -50.06 8.65
N ARG A 134 2.52 -50.90 8.09
CA ARG A 134 2.28 -51.65 6.84
C ARG A 134 0.97 -52.45 6.88
N ASP A 135 0.89 -53.44 7.75
CA ASP A 135 -0.17 -54.46 7.66
C ASP A 135 -1.55 -53.90 8.05
N GLU A 136 -1.58 -52.86 8.89
CA GLU A 136 -2.80 -52.10 9.18
C GLU A 136 -3.24 -51.25 7.97
N LEU A 137 -2.30 -50.57 7.30
CA LEU A 137 -2.62 -49.78 6.11
C LEU A 137 -3.17 -50.68 4.98
N LEU A 138 -2.56 -51.85 4.77
CA LEU A 138 -3.07 -52.86 3.84
C LEU A 138 -4.47 -53.35 4.23
N THR A 139 -4.69 -53.61 5.52
CA THR A 139 -5.99 -54.07 6.03
C THR A 139 -7.09 -53.02 5.82
N VAL A 140 -6.84 -51.75 6.14
CA VAL A 140 -7.88 -50.71 6.04
C VAL A 140 -8.14 -50.25 4.60
N LEU A 141 -7.17 -50.39 3.68
CA LEU A 141 -7.31 -50.01 2.28
C LEU A 141 -7.73 -51.16 1.34
N ALA A 142 -7.89 -52.40 1.82
CA ALA A 142 -8.28 -53.57 1.02
C ALA A 142 -9.66 -53.43 0.32
N SER A 143 -10.49 -52.47 0.74
CA SER A 143 -11.77 -52.14 0.11
C SER A 143 -11.66 -51.24 -1.14
N LEU A 144 -10.54 -50.56 -1.37
CA LEU A 144 -10.35 -49.64 -2.50
C LEU A 144 -10.57 -50.35 -3.85
N ARG A 145 -11.21 -49.66 -4.80
CA ARG A 145 -11.45 -50.17 -6.17
C ARG A 145 -10.90 -49.19 -7.22
N PRO A 146 -9.56 -49.07 -7.33
CA PRO A 146 -8.93 -48.25 -8.36
C PRO A 146 -9.27 -48.74 -9.77
N VAL A 147 -9.32 -47.81 -10.73
CA VAL A 147 -9.55 -48.10 -12.16
C VAL A 147 -8.54 -47.36 -13.04
N SER A 148 -8.34 -47.83 -14.27
CA SER A 148 -7.50 -47.16 -15.27
C SER A 148 -8.08 -45.80 -15.67
N SER A 149 -7.30 -44.74 -15.48
CA SER A 149 -7.68 -43.35 -15.72
C SER A 149 -7.72 -43.01 -17.21
N ARG A 150 -8.43 -41.92 -17.55
CA ARG A 150 -8.37 -41.33 -18.90
C ARG A 150 -7.27 -40.28 -19.02
N VAL A 151 -6.99 -39.56 -17.94
CA VAL A 151 -5.86 -38.63 -17.85
C VAL A 151 -4.60 -39.43 -17.48
N PRO A 152 -3.47 -39.25 -18.20
CA PRO A 152 -2.18 -39.83 -17.81
C PRO A 152 -1.78 -39.47 -16.38
N PHE A 153 -1.50 -40.48 -15.57
CA PHE A 153 -1.03 -40.32 -14.19
C PHE A 153 0.46 -40.69 -14.11
N TYR A 154 1.26 -39.80 -13.53
CA TYR A 154 2.69 -40.01 -13.27
C TYR A 154 2.89 -40.21 -11.77
N SER A 155 3.46 -41.35 -11.41
CA SER A 155 3.71 -41.73 -10.03
C SER A 155 5.04 -41.15 -9.57
N THR A 156 5.05 -40.53 -8.39
CA THR A 156 6.30 -40.16 -7.71
C THR A 156 6.96 -41.35 -7.01
N VAL A 157 6.32 -42.53 -6.96
CA VAL A 157 6.93 -43.78 -6.45
C VAL A 157 7.88 -44.39 -7.49
N THR A 158 7.43 -44.46 -8.75
CA THR A 158 8.26 -44.95 -9.88
C THR A 158 9.08 -43.83 -10.52
N GLY A 159 8.55 -42.60 -10.49
CA GLY A 159 9.04 -41.46 -11.28
C GLY A 159 8.60 -41.51 -12.75
N GLU A 160 7.60 -42.33 -13.10
CA GLU A 160 7.15 -42.62 -14.46
C GLU A 160 5.61 -42.70 -14.55
N ARG A 161 5.08 -42.78 -15.78
CA ARG A 161 3.65 -42.98 -16.04
C ARG A 161 3.19 -44.37 -15.56
N LEU A 162 2.02 -44.43 -14.92
CA LEU A 162 1.45 -45.65 -14.34
C LEU A 162 0.02 -45.90 -14.84
N ASP A 163 -0.38 -47.17 -15.00
CA ASP A 163 -1.80 -47.53 -15.13
C ASP A 163 -2.45 -47.48 -13.74
N THR A 164 -3.40 -46.56 -13.57
CA THR A 164 -3.97 -46.31 -12.25
C THR A 164 -4.87 -47.42 -11.72
N ALA A 165 -5.17 -48.46 -12.50
CA ALA A 165 -5.75 -49.69 -11.96
C ALA A 165 -4.87 -50.35 -10.89
N THR A 166 -3.57 -50.04 -10.82
CA THR A 166 -2.66 -50.53 -9.77
C THR A 166 -2.56 -49.61 -8.56
N LEU A 167 -3.43 -48.60 -8.39
CA LEU A 167 -3.46 -47.73 -7.20
C LEU A 167 -4.17 -48.41 -6.00
N ASP A 168 -3.74 -49.64 -5.68
CA ASP A 168 -4.30 -50.48 -4.63
C ASP A 168 -3.65 -50.25 -3.25
N ALA A 169 -4.01 -51.07 -2.26
CA ALA A 169 -3.50 -50.96 -0.91
C ALA A 169 -1.96 -51.10 -0.80
N ASP A 170 -1.35 -52.00 -1.60
CA ASP A 170 0.11 -52.17 -1.63
C ASP A 170 0.79 -50.98 -2.34
N TYR A 171 0.17 -50.38 -3.36
CA TYR A 171 0.63 -49.11 -3.91
C TYR A 171 0.57 -47.97 -2.90
N TRP A 172 -0.52 -47.81 -2.15
CA TRP A 172 -0.62 -46.71 -1.17
C TRP A 172 0.29 -46.90 0.04
N TYR A 173 0.63 -48.15 0.39
CA TYR A 173 1.76 -48.44 1.27
C TYR A 173 3.11 -48.08 0.62
N ALA A 174 3.35 -48.44 -0.64
CA ALA A 174 4.58 -48.06 -1.35
C ALA A 174 4.75 -46.53 -1.47
N ASN A 175 3.67 -45.78 -1.74
CA ASN A 175 3.67 -44.31 -1.72
C ASN A 175 4.00 -43.74 -0.34
N LEU A 176 3.60 -44.39 0.76
CA LEU A 176 4.00 -43.97 2.11
C LEU A 176 5.44 -44.36 2.48
N ARG A 177 5.94 -45.49 1.94
CA ARG A 177 7.22 -46.10 2.34
C ARG A 177 8.42 -45.71 1.46
N GLN A 178 8.23 -45.47 0.17
CA GLN A 178 9.30 -45.22 -0.78
C GLN A 178 9.56 -43.71 -0.97
N MET A 179 10.76 -43.38 -1.46
CA MET A 179 11.19 -42.01 -1.76
C MET A 179 10.34 -41.37 -2.87
N VAL A 180 9.92 -40.13 -2.67
CA VAL A 180 9.17 -39.32 -3.65
C VAL A 180 10.11 -38.82 -4.74
N ARG A 181 9.87 -39.19 -5.99
CA ARG A 181 10.68 -38.85 -7.19
C ARG A 181 10.03 -37.74 -8.02
N MET A 182 9.72 -36.60 -7.39
CA MET A 182 9.01 -35.49 -8.06
C MET A 182 9.83 -34.89 -9.22
N GLU A 183 11.16 -34.78 -9.08
CA GLU A 183 12.05 -34.39 -10.18
C GLU A 183 11.92 -35.37 -11.38
N GLN A 184 12.04 -36.68 -11.14
CA GLN A 184 11.98 -37.69 -12.19
C GLN A 184 10.63 -37.68 -12.91
N ALA A 185 9.52 -37.64 -12.16
CA ALA A 185 8.18 -37.55 -12.74
C ALA A 185 8.00 -36.27 -13.58
N THR A 186 8.61 -35.15 -13.16
CA THR A 186 8.62 -33.89 -13.92
C THR A 186 9.45 -34.02 -15.20
N ARG A 187 10.61 -34.70 -15.17
CA ARG A 187 11.41 -35.01 -16.37
C ARG A 187 10.66 -35.93 -17.34
N SER A 188 9.92 -36.92 -16.85
CA SER A 188 9.05 -37.76 -17.70
C SER A 188 7.92 -36.96 -18.34
N LEU A 189 7.23 -36.08 -17.59
CA LEU A 189 6.24 -35.16 -18.14
C LEU A 189 6.82 -34.26 -19.25
N LEU A 190 8.05 -33.77 -19.08
CA LEU A 190 8.75 -32.99 -20.10
C LEU A 190 9.12 -33.83 -21.33
N ALA A 191 9.55 -35.08 -21.15
CA ALA A 191 9.85 -36.01 -22.24
C ALA A 191 8.60 -36.38 -23.06
N ASP A 192 7.47 -36.62 -22.39
CA ASP A 192 6.16 -36.87 -23.00
C ASP A 192 5.47 -35.60 -23.56
N GLY A 193 6.19 -34.46 -23.60
CA GLY A 193 5.80 -33.26 -24.35
C GLY A 193 5.00 -32.21 -23.57
N HIS A 194 4.73 -32.40 -22.28
CA HIS A 194 4.03 -31.40 -21.47
C HIS A 194 4.92 -30.16 -21.23
N ARG A 195 4.36 -28.95 -21.34
CA ARG A 195 5.11 -27.67 -21.22
C ARG A 195 4.47 -26.63 -20.30
N ILE A 196 3.22 -26.80 -19.89
CA ILE A 196 2.55 -25.94 -18.92
C ILE A 196 2.18 -26.78 -17.70
N PHE A 197 2.65 -26.35 -16.52
CA PHE A 197 2.43 -26.99 -15.23
C PHE A 197 1.58 -26.07 -14.34
N VAL A 198 0.54 -26.63 -13.71
CA VAL A 198 -0.38 -25.86 -12.85
C VAL A 198 -0.42 -26.48 -11.46
N GLU A 199 0.06 -25.77 -10.45
CA GLU A 199 0.01 -26.23 -9.06
C GLU A 199 -1.36 -25.93 -8.44
N THR A 200 -2.16 -26.98 -8.21
CA THR A 200 -3.53 -26.93 -7.66
C THR A 200 -3.55 -26.79 -6.14
N ASN A 201 -2.88 -25.76 -5.62
CA ASN A 201 -2.56 -25.59 -4.19
C ASN A 201 -2.93 -24.15 -3.71
N PRO A 202 -3.33 -23.91 -2.44
CA PRO A 202 -3.61 -22.56 -1.93
C PRO A 202 -2.41 -21.59 -1.93
N HIS A 203 -1.21 -22.11 -2.09
CA HIS A 203 0.03 -21.38 -2.29
C HIS A 203 1.02 -22.31 -3.00
N PRO A 204 1.81 -21.85 -3.98
CA PRO A 204 2.78 -22.71 -4.66
C PRO A 204 3.91 -23.14 -3.72
N LEU A 205 4.20 -24.44 -3.68
CA LEU A 205 5.27 -25.04 -2.88
C LEU A 205 6.31 -25.78 -3.73
N LEU A 206 5.94 -26.21 -4.93
CA LEU A 206 6.79 -27.00 -5.84
C LEU A 206 7.22 -26.22 -7.07
N ALA A 207 6.55 -25.10 -7.39
CA ALA A 207 6.78 -24.32 -8.60
C ALA A 207 8.28 -24.07 -8.93
N GLY A 208 9.07 -23.54 -7.98
CA GLY A 208 10.49 -23.27 -8.21
C GLY A 208 11.38 -24.52 -8.43
N ALA A 209 10.97 -25.69 -7.92
CA ALA A 209 11.67 -26.95 -8.16
C ALA A 209 11.27 -27.58 -9.52
N ILE A 210 10.02 -27.37 -9.95
CA ILE A 210 9.54 -27.71 -11.30
C ILE A 210 10.24 -26.81 -12.33
N GLU A 211 10.35 -25.49 -12.07
CA GLU A 211 11.15 -24.56 -12.88
C GLU A 211 12.60 -25.05 -13.04
N GLU A 212 13.30 -25.32 -11.94
CA GLU A 212 14.68 -25.84 -11.97
C GLU A 212 14.81 -27.15 -12.75
N THR A 213 13.79 -28.03 -12.66
CA THR A 213 13.74 -29.28 -13.43
C THR A 213 13.53 -29.02 -14.92
N CYS A 214 12.76 -27.99 -15.30
CA CYS A 214 12.58 -27.58 -16.70
C CYS A 214 13.86 -26.96 -17.28
N GLU A 215 14.50 -26.04 -16.55
CA GLU A 215 15.76 -25.40 -16.99
C GLU A 215 16.87 -26.44 -17.17
N THR A 216 17.08 -27.31 -16.18
CA THR A 216 18.08 -28.41 -16.27
C THR A 216 17.68 -29.55 -17.21
N ALA A 217 16.52 -29.49 -17.85
CA ALA A 217 16.12 -30.39 -18.94
C ALA A 217 16.27 -29.76 -20.33
N GLY A 218 16.67 -28.48 -20.43
CA GLY A 218 16.68 -27.74 -21.69
C GLY A 218 15.26 -27.48 -22.24
N ALA A 219 14.25 -27.41 -21.37
CA ALA A 219 12.86 -27.20 -21.76
C ALA A 219 12.52 -25.70 -21.83
N ASP A 220 13.28 -24.96 -22.64
CA ASP A 220 13.10 -23.51 -22.81
C ASP A 220 11.66 -23.18 -23.25
N GLY A 221 11.06 -22.19 -22.59
CA GLY A 221 9.66 -21.81 -22.79
C GLY A 221 8.64 -22.66 -22.03
N ALA A 222 9.05 -23.65 -21.21
CA ALA A 222 8.15 -24.26 -20.24
C ALA A 222 7.64 -23.22 -19.21
N VAL A 223 6.41 -23.40 -18.74
CA VAL A 223 5.71 -22.43 -17.87
C VAL A 223 5.12 -23.14 -16.65
N VAL A 224 5.32 -22.54 -15.47
CA VAL A 224 4.84 -23.07 -14.19
C VAL A 224 3.94 -22.02 -13.53
N LEU A 225 2.72 -22.41 -13.16
CA LEU A 225 1.67 -21.52 -12.67
C LEU A 225 1.17 -21.98 -11.29
N GLY A 226 0.92 -21.02 -10.41
CA GLY A 226 0.20 -21.24 -9.15
C GLY A 226 -1.29 -20.95 -9.33
N SER A 227 -2.16 -21.77 -8.73
CA SER A 227 -3.62 -21.49 -8.79
C SER A 227 -3.98 -20.19 -8.05
N ILE A 228 -3.62 -20.11 -6.77
CA ILE A 228 -3.80 -18.94 -5.90
C ILE A 228 -2.61 -18.82 -4.93
N ARG A 229 -2.55 -17.77 -4.10
CA ARG A 229 -1.42 -17.52 -3.18
C ARG A 229 -1.91 -17.29 -1.74
N ARG A 230 -1.04 -17.60 -0.76
CA ARG A 230 -1.28 -17.21 0.64
C ARG A 230 -1.43 -15.68 0.72
N ASN A 231 -2.41 -15.21 1.49
CA ASN A 231 -2.82 -13.81 1.62
C ASN A 231 -3.34 -13.13 0.32
N ASP A 232 -3.39 -13.86 -0.80
CA ASP A 232 -3.95 -13.43 -2.09
C ASP A 232 -4.71 -14.61 -2.73
N GLY A 233 -5.76 -15.05 -2.02
CA GLY A 233 -6.54 -16.25 -2.32
C GLY A 233 -7.83 -16.00 -3.10
N GLY A 234 -8.10 -14.74 -3.51
CA GLY A 234 -9.38 -14.32 -4.08
C GLY A 234 -9.54 -14.60 -5.57
N ALA A 235 -10.77 -14.47 -6.06
CA ALA A 235 -11.12 -14.66 -7.47
C ALA A 235 -10.25 -13.82 -8.42
N ARG A 236 -9.85 -12.60 -8.02
CA ARG A 236 -8.91 -11.75 -8.78
C ARG A 236 -7.61 -12.49 -9.10
N ARG A 237 -6.92 -13.07 -8.10
CA ARG A 237 -5.65 -13.79 -8.30
C ARG A 237 -5.83 -15.04 -9.13
N PHE A 238 -6.93 -15.77 -8.94
CA PHE A 238 -7.22 -16.95 -9.75
C PHE A 238 -7.48 -16.59 -11.24
N VAL A 239 -8.24 -15.53 -11.51
CA VAL A 239 -8.43 -15.00 -12.88
C VAL A 239 -7.11 -14.46 -13.45
N THR A 240 -6.24 -13.87 -12.62
CA THR A 240 -4.86 -13.52 -13.04
C THR A 240 -4.05 -14.76 -13.42
N SER A 241 -4.11 -15.86 -12.65
CA SER A 241 -3.46 -17.14 -13.00
C SER A 241 -3.99 -17.72 -14.31
N ILE A 242 -5.30 -17.61 -14.57
CA ILE A 242 -5.93 -17.99 -15.85
C ILE A 242 -5.39 -17.12 -17.00
N ALA A 243 -5.30 -15.80 -16.81
CA ALA A 243 -4.78 -14.88 -17.82
C ALA A 243 -3.27 -15.09 -18.11
N GLU A 244 -2.47 -15.30 -17.07
CA GLU A 244 -1.05 -15.70 -17.17
C GLU A 244 -0.88 -16.98 -18.00
N GLY A 245 -1.74 -17.99 -17.77
CA GLY A 245 -1.76 -19.21 -18.57
C GLY A 245 -2.20 -19.00 -20.02
N TRP A 246 -3.28 -18.24 -20.24
CA TRP A 246 -3.82 -17.97 -21.59
C TRP A 246 -2.79 -17.28 -22.49
N VAL A 247 -2.09 -16.26 -21.98
CA VAL A 247 -1.02 -15.56 -22.72
C VAL A 247 0.17 -16.48 -23.03
N ARG A 248 0.30 -17.60 -22.30
CA ARG A 248 1.29 -18.67 -22.55
C ARG A 248 0.72 -19.89 -23.30
N GLY A 249 -0.47 -19.78 -23.89
CA GLY A 249 -1.06 -20.81 -24.75
C GLY A 249 -1.93 -21.86 -24.04
N LEU A 250 -2.26 -21.68 -22.76
CA LEU A 250 -3.24 -22.52 -22.07
C LEU A 250 -4.65 -22.27 -22.64
N PRO A 251 -5.38 -23.29 -23.12
CA PRO A 251 -6.73 -23.09 -23.66
C PRO A 251 -7.73 -22.83 -22.52
N VAL A 252 -8.33 -21.64 -22.51
CA VAL A 252 -9.31 -21.19 -21.51
C VAL A 252 -10.65 -20.91 -22.20
N ASP A 253 -11.76 -21.43 -21.66
CA ASP A 253 -13.10 -21.02 -22.10
C ASP A 253 -13.52 -19.71 -21.41
N TRP A 254 -13.15 -18.59 -22.02
CA TRP A 254 -13.51 -17.26 -21.55
C TRP A 254 -15.02 -17.00 -21.41
N ARG A 255 -15.91 -17.82 -21.99
CA ARG A 255 -17.38 -17.69 -21.77
C ARG A 255 -17.81 -18.06 -20.35
N THR A 256 -17.00 -18.84 -19.65
CA THR A 256 -17.25 -19.20 -18.24
C THR A 256 -16.68 -18.16 -17.28
N VAL A 257 -15.60 -17.47 -17.69
CA VAL A 257 -15.02 -16.32 -16.98
C VAL A 257 -15.88 -15.06 -17.20
N LEU A 258 -16.50 -14.94 -18.37
CA LEU A 258 -17.38 -13.84 -18.79
C LEU A 258 -18.71 -14.41 -19.33
N PRO A 259 -19.66 -14.80 -18.47
CA PRO A 259 -20.95 -15.38 -18.86
C PRO A 259 -21.76 -14.54 -19.86
N ASP A 260 -22.47 -15.23 -20.76
CA ASP A 260 -23.44 -14.61 -21.68
C ASP A 260 -24.50 -13.84 -20.88
N GLY A 261 -24.43 -12.52 -20.95
CA GLY A 261 -25.26 -11.59 -20.15
C GLY A 261 -24.47 -10.49 -19.46
N CYS A 262 -23.17 -10.68 -19.20
CA CYS A 262 -22.30 -9.73 -18.50
C CYS A 262 -21.96 -8.44 -19.28
N GLY A 263 -22.73 -8.06 -20.31
CA GLY A 263 -22.54 -6.87 -21.15
C GLY A 263 -21.29 -6.85 -22.05
N GLY A 264 -20.26 -7.64 -21.71
CA GLY A 264 -19.02 -7.78 -22.46
C GLY A 264 -19.23 -8.45 -23.81
N ARG A 265 -19.43 -7.65 -24.86
CA ARG A 265 -19.42 -8.13 -26.24
C ARG A 265 -17.99 -8.56 -26.61
N PRO A 266 -17.74 -9.81 -27.04
CA PRO A 266 -16.48 -10.16 -27.67
C PRO A 266 -16.31 -9.33 -28.95
N VAL A 267 -15.14 -8.70 -29.08
CA VAL A 267 -14.76 -7.89 -30.23
C VAL A 267 -13.55 -8.52 -30.89
N ASP A 268 -13.63 -8.71 -32.22
CA ASP A 268 -12.44 -9.02 -33.00
C ASP A 268 -11.41 -7.90 -32.81
N LEU A 269 -10.17 -8.25 -32.48
CA LEU A 269 -9.07 -7.28 -32.46
C LEU A 269 -8.94 -6.69 -33.88
N PRO A 270 -9.09 -5.37 -34.07
CA PRO A 270 -9.12 -4.81 -35.41
C PRO A 270 -7.81 -5.06 -36.17
N THR A 271 -7.90 -5.73 -37.31
CA THR A 271 -6.77 -5.96 -38.22
C THR A 271 -6.28 -4.68 -38.91
N TYR A 272 -6.88 -3.52 -38.61
CA TYR A 272 -6.42 -2.20 -39.03
C TYR A 272 -6.86 -1.09 -38.04
N PRO A 273 -5.96 -0.19 -37.57
CA PRO A 273 -6.23 0.64 -36.39
C PRO A 273 -6.73 2.06 -36.71
N PHE A 274 -8.01 2.24 -37.04
CA PHE A 274 -8.65 3.57 -37.07
C PHE A 274 -10.03 3.59 -36.38
N GLN A 275 -10.05 4.05 -35.13
CA GLN A 275 -11.29 4.23 -34.37
C GLN A 275 -12.04 5.52 -34.77
N ARG A 276 -13.38 5.47 -34.76
CA ARG A 276 -14.27 6.61 -35.06
C ARG A 276 -14.36 7.62 -33.90
N ARG A 277 -13.24 8.20 -33.47
CA ARG A 277 -13.20 9.34 -32.54
C ARG A 277 -13.08 10.66 -33.30
N ARG A 278 -13.73 11.72 -32.82
CA ARG A 278 -13.43 13.09 -33.27
C ARG A 278 -12.12 13.52 -32.63
N TYR A 279 -11.11 13.81 -33.45
CA TYR A 279 -9.88 14.43 -32.99
C TYR A 279 -10.08 15.95 -32.98
N TRP A 280 -10.34 16.51 -31.81
CA TRP A 280 -10.06 17.92 -31.56
C TRP A 280 -8.61 17.99 -31.06
N PRO A 281 -7.78 18.96 -31.49
CA PRO A 281 -6.42 19.07 -30.98
C PRO A 281 -6.47 19.49 -29.49
N GLU A 282 -6.27 18.52 -28.61
CA GLU A 282 -5.93 18.79 -27.21
C GLU A 282 -4.54 19.44 -27.16
N PRO A 283 -4.26 20.37 -26.22
CA PRO A 283 -2.96 21.02 -26.16
C PRO A 283 -1.83 20.02 -25.90
N THR A 284 -0.88 19.88 -26.82
CA THR A 284 0.29 19.00 -26.59
C THR A 284 1.15 19.52 -25.44
N ALA A 285 1.62 18.61 -24.59
CA ALA A 285 2.40 18.91 -23.39
C ALA A 285 3.73 19.64 -23.66
N GLU A 286 4.20 19.61 -24.91
CA GLU A 286 5.35 20.37 -25.43
C GLU A 286 5.31 21.85 -25.03
N ARG A 287 4.12 22.47 -24.97
CA ARG A 287 3.96 23.87 -24.55
C ARG A 287 4.26 24.15 -23.07
N VAL A 288 4.26 23.13 -22.21
CA VAL A 288 4.65 23.27 -20.79
C VAL A 288 6.17 23.17 -20.65
N GLN A 289 6.80 22.25 -21.38
CA GLN A 289 8.26 22.07 -21.35
C GLN A 289 8.99 23.24 -22.04
N ALA A 290 8.43 23.78 -23.13
CA ALA A 290 8.94 24.99 -23.80
C ALA A 290 8.87 26.29 -22.95
N ALA A 291 8.29 26.25 -21.74
CA ALA A 291 8.29 27.36 -20.79
C ALA A 291 9.30 27.17 -19.63
N GLY A 292 9.91 25.98 -19.51
CA GLY A 292 10.86 25.63 -18.45
C GLY A 292 12.31 25.55 -18.92
N ALA A 293 12.55 25.15 -20.17
CA ALA A 293 13.88 25.16 -20.77
C ALA A 293 14.19 26.56 -21.32
N THR A 294 14.90 27.37 -20.53
CA THR A 294 15.67 28.51 -21.09
C THR A 294 16.81 27.97 -21.95
N ASP A 295 17.01 28.51 -23.14
CA ASP A 295 18.15 28.18 -24.00
C ASP A 295 19.48 28.33 -23.26
N GLY A 296 20.49 27.55 -23.65
CA GLY A 296 21.76 27.41 -22.90
C GLY A 296 22.52 28.73 -22.68
N GLU A 297 22.37 29.69 -23.60
CA GLU A 297 22.97 31.02 -23.53
C GLU A 297 22.28 31.90 -22.45
N ASP A 298 20.96 31.82 -22.36
CA ASP A 298 20.14 32.53 -21.38
C ASP A 298 20.46 32.04 -19.95
N ALA A 299 20.71 30.74 -19.78
CA ALA A 299 21.08 30.13 -18.50
C ALA A 299 22.44 30.63 -17.96
N ALA A 300 23.43 30.86 -18.84
CA ALA A 300 24.74 31.41 -18.45
C ALA A 300 24.62 32.85 -17.95
N PHE A 301 23.94 33.71 -18.72
CA PHE A 301 23.68 35.11 -18.35
C PHE A 301 23.00 35.23 -16.97
N TRP A 302 21.92 34.47 -16.72
CA TRP A 302 21.22 34.54 -15.44
C TRP A 302 22.04 34.00 -14.26
N THR A 303 23.04 33.15 -14.51
CA THR A 303 23.98 32.68 -13.47
C THR A 303 24.93 33.80 -13.03
N LEU A 304 25.43 34.62 -13.98
CA LEU A 304 26.26 35.81 -13.67
C LEU A 304 25.45 36.91 -12.97
N VAL A 305 24.17 37.09 -13.32
CA VAL A 305 23.27 38.02 -12.62
C VAL A 305 23.00 37.58 -11.17
N GLU A 306 23.01 36.27 -10.88
CA GLU A 306 22.73 35.73 -9.54
C GLU A 306 23.98 35.58 -8.65
N SER A 307 25.17 35.41 -9.22
CA SER A 307 26.43 35.45 -8.45
C SER A 307 26.75 36.85 -7.91
N GLY A 308 26.16 37.90 -8.50
CA GLY A 308 26.49 39.29 -8.20
C GLY A 308 27.86 39.73 -8.74
N ASP A 309 28.48 38.92 -9.61
CA ASP A 309 29.79 39.20 -10.21
C ASP A 309 29.66 40.27 -11.30
N LEU A 310 29.76 41.53 -10.86
CA LEU A 310 29.76 42.71 -11.72
C LEU A 310 30.87 42.68 -12.78
N ASP A 311 31.99 42.03 -12.49
CA ASP A 311 33.18 42.05 -13.36
C ASP A 311 33.03 41.04 -14.49
N ALA A 312 32.60 39.81 -14.17
CA ALA A 312 32.24 38.81 -15.17
C ALA A 312 31.02 39.25 -16.02
N LEU A 313 29.99 39.82 -15.38
CA LEU A 313 28.80 40.30 -16.09
C LEU A 313 29.09 41.52 -17.01
N SER A 314 30.00 42.41 -16.62
CA SER A 314 30.42 43.53 -17.49
C SER A 314 31.23 43.05 -18.69
N ALA A 315 32.03 41.99 -18.52
CA ALA A 315 32.77 41.37 -19.62
C ALA A 315 31.83 40.65 -20.61
N GLU A 316 30.86 39.87 -20.11
CA GLU A 316 29.87 39.14 -20.92
C GLU A 316 28.99 40.10 -21.74
N LEU A 317 28.56 41.22 -21.13
CA LEU A 317 27.76 42.25 -21.80
C LEU A 317 28.58 43.23 -22.66
N GLY A 318 29.91 43.10 -22.72
CA GLY A 318 30.79 43.96 -23.51
C GLY A 318 30.76 45.43 -23.12
N VAL A 319 30.60 45.73 -21.83
CA VAL A 319 30.38 47.10 -21.33
C VAL A 319 31.70 47.74 -20.89
N ASP A 320 32.21 48.66 -21.72
CA ASP A 320 33.46 49.40 -21.47
C ASP A 320 33.44 50.22 -20.16
N ALA A 321 34.63 50.44 -19.62
CA ALA A 321 34.84 50.84 -18.22
C ALA A 321 34.31 52.23 -17.83
N ASP A 322 34.16 53.17 -18.77
CA ASP A 322 33.74 54.54 -18.48
C ASP A 322 32.19 54.68 -18.48
N GLY A 323 31.62 54.76 -17.27
CA GLY A 323 30.20 55.07 -17.02
C GLY A 323 29.20 53.90 -17.17
N GLY A 324 29.50 52.92 -18.03
CA GLY A 324 28.67 51.72 -18.18
C GLY A 324 28.61 50.85 -16.92
N ARG A 325 29.76 50.66 -16.26
CA ARG A 325 29.91 49.80 -15.06
C ARG A 325 29.22 50.36 -13.81
N GLU A 326 29.13 51.68 -13.64
CA GLU A 326 28.32 52.32 -12.59
C GLU A 326 26.81 52.14 -12.85
N SER A 327 26.40 52.24 -14.12
CA SER A 327 25.01 52.01 -14.52
C SER A 327 24.60 50.56 -14.26
N LEU A 328 25.51 49.61 -14.51
CA LEU A 328 25.29 48.18 -14.24
C LEU A 328 25.25 47.86 -12.74
N SER A 329 26.14 48.43 -11.93
CA SER A 329 26.16 48.19 -10.48
C SER A 329 24.91 48.72 -9.76
N ALA A 330 24.29 49.79 -10.26
CA ALA A 330 23.03 50.31 -9.77
C ALA A 330 21.81 49.43 -10.11
N VAL A 331 21.88 48.63 -11.17
CA VAL A 331 20.76 47.83 -11.70
C VAL A 331 20.87 46.34 -11.34
N LEU A 332 22.10 45.80 -11.23
CA LEU A 332 22.37 44.39 -10.96
C LEU A 332 21.61 43.85 -9.72
N PRO A 333 21.62 44.47 -8.52
CA PRO A 333 20.85 43.98 -7.38
C PRO A 333 19.34 43.89 -7.65
N GLY A 334 18.80 44.78 -8.51
CA GLY A 334 17.41 44.76 -8.94
C GLY A 334 17.11 43.61 -9.90
N LEU A 335 18.06 43.26 -10.78
CA LEU A 335 17.95 42.09 -11.68
C LEU A 335 18.07 40.77 -10.92
N SER A 336 19.02 40.65 -9.99
CA SER A 336 19.16 39.46 -9.14
C SER A 336 17.89 39.22 -8.32
N ALA A 337 17.38 40.26 -7.65
CA ALA A 337 16.13 40.20 -6.88
C ALA A 337 14.91 39.90 -7.76
N TRP A 338 14.82 40.48 -8.96
CA TRP A 338 13.74 40.18 -9.91
C TRP A 338 13.77 38.73 -10.39
N ARG A 339 14.96 38.20 -10.71
CA ARG A 339 15.14 36.84 -11.20
C ARG A 339 14.89 35.82 -10.09
N GLU A 340 15.34 36.08 -8.87
CA GLU A 340 14.99 35.25 -7.72
C GLU A 340 13.47 35.27 -7.47
N GLN A 341 12.83 36.44 -7.48
CA GLN A 341 11.38 36.56 -7.37
C GLN A 341 10.64 35.89 -8.54
N TYR A 342 11.25 35.80 -9.73
CA TYR A 342 10.72 35.03 -10.86
C TYR A 342 10.81 33.53 -10.61
N ARG A 343 11.99 33.00 -10.23
CA ARG A 343 12.18 31.58 -9.86
C ARG A 343 11.21 31.16 -8.76
N ARG A 344 11.10 31.95 -7.67
CA ARG A 344 10.17 31.72 -6.55
C ARG A 344 8.72 31.63 -7.01
N ARG A 345 8.26 32.55 -7.88
CA ARG A 345 6.88 32.53 -8.44
C ARG A 345 6.65 31.37 -9.41
N SER A 346 7.63 31.01 -10.22
CA SER A 346 7.52 29.90 -11.18
C SER A 346 7.42 28.55 -10.45
N ALA A 347 8.29 28.32 -9.46
CA ALA A 347 8.23 27.13 -8.61
C ALA A 347 6.92 27.05 -7.81
N ALA A 348 6.48 28.17 -7.22
CA ALA A 348 5.17 28.26 -6.57
C ALA A 348 4.00 27.96 -7.52
N GLY A 349 4.10 28.34 -8.79
CA GLY A 349 3.10 28.00 -9.82
C GLY A 349 3.02 26.49 -10.09
N ALA A 350 4.17 25.80 -10.17
CA ALA A 350 4.25 24.35 -10.39
C ALA A 350 3.79 23.50 -9.19
N TRP A 351 3.56 24.13 -8.03
CA TRP A 351 2.98 23.48 -6.85
C TRP A 351 1.46 23.66 -6.73
N CYS A 352 0.84 24.48 -7.59
CA CYS A 352 -0.59 24.76 -7.53
C CYS A 352 -1.41 23.75 -8.34
N TYR A 353 -2.34 23.07 -7.68
CA TYR A 353 -3.28 22.11 -8.25
C TYR A 353 -4.72 22.50 -7.91
N ARG A 354 -5.66 22.20 -8.80
CA ARG A 354 -7.09 22.45 -8.62
C ARG A 354 -7.87 21.15 -8.69
N ALA A 355 -8.80 20.95 -7.76
CA ALA A 355 -9.84 19.95 -7.92
C ALA A 355 -10.91 20.49 -8.89
N ASP A 356 -11.43 19.65 -9.78
CA ASP A 356 -12.48 20.01 -10.73
C ASP A 356 -13.33 18.78 -11.10
N TRP A 357 -14.48 19.01 -11.73
CA TRP A 357 -15.53 18.02 -11.94
C TRP A 357 -15.68 17.68 -13.42
N THR A 358 -15.15 16.51 -13.81
CA THR A 358 -15.21 16.04 -15.20
C THR A 358 -16.54 15.33 -15.44
N ARG A 359 -17.31 15.75 -16.44
CA ARG A 359 -18.57 15.09 -16.79
C ARG A 359 -18.32 13.63 -17.18
N LEU A 360 -18.94 12.71 -16.46
CA LEU A 360 -18.87 11.29 -16.72
C LEU A 360 -19.70 10.92 -17.96
N ARG A 361 -19.35 9.80 -18.57
CA ARG A 361 -20.15 9.20 -19.63
C ARG A 361 -21.41 8.64 -18.97
N GLU A 362 -22.58 9.15 -19.35
CA GLU A 362 -23.83 8.73 -18.71
C GLU A 362 -24.05 7.22 -18.95
N PRO A 363 -24.28 6.43 -17.89
CA PRO A 363 -24.48 4.99 -18.03
C PRO A 363 -25.75 4.71 -18.83
N ALA A 364 -25.80 3.54 -19.47
CA ALA A 364 -27.09 2.99 -19.90
C ALA A 364 -27.99 2.87 -18.66
N THR A 365 -29.26 3.25 -18.78
CA THR A 365 -30.23 3.20 -17.68
C THR A 365 -30.54 1.75 -17.30
N THR A 366 -29.71 1.20 -16.44
CA THR A 366 -29.79 -0.15 -15.91
C THR A 366 -30.42 -0.07 -14.52
N PRO A 367 -31.49 -0.84 -14.21
CA PRO A 367 -32.02 -0.89 -12.86
C PRO A 367 -30.98 -1.51 -11.92
N LEU A 368 -30.95 -1.05 -10.66
CA LEU A 368 -30.15 -1.71 -9.64
C LEU A 368 -30.66 -3.14 -9.43
N THR A 369 -29.72 -4.07 -9.27
CA THR A 369 -29.99 -5.50 -9.08
C THR A 369 -29.53 -5.95 -7.70
N GLY A 370 -30.29 -6.84 -7.08
CA GLY A 370 -29.97 -7.40 -5.77
C GLY A 370 -30.45 -6.52 -4.61
N ARG A 371 -30.27 -7.03 -3.38
CA ARG A 371 -30.81 -6.44 -2.16
C ARG A 371 -29.91 -5.29 -1.68
N TRP A 372 -30.47 -4.09 -1.58
CA TRP A 372 -29.74 -2.91 -1.07
C TRP A 372 -30.13 -2.61 0.37
N LEU A 373 -29.17 -2.13 1.16
CA LEU A 373 -29.40 -1.63 2.50
C LEU A 373 -29.41 -0.10 2.48
N ALA A 374 -30.41 0.53 3.07
CA ALA A 374 -30.48 1.98 3.21
C ALA A 374 -30.45 2.36 4.70
N VAL A 375 -29.44 3.12 5.11
CA VAL A 375 -29.27 3.58 6.50
C VAL A 375 -29.63 5.06 6.56
N VAL A 376 -30.69 5.39 7.29
CA VAL A 376 -31.39 6.69 7.18
C VAL A 376 -31.56 7.32 8.57
N PRO A 377 -31.35 8.63 8.76
CA PRO A 377 -31.76 9.31 9.98
C PRO A 377 -33.28 9.24 10.14
N ALA A 378 -33.79 8.94 11.34
CA ALA A 378 -35.24 8.92 11.59
C ALA A 378 -35.90 10.30 11.30
N GLU A 379 -35.14 11.39 11.37
CA GLU A 379 -35.59 12.75 10.99
C GLU A 379 -35.95 12.90 9.51
N CYS A 380 -35.54 11.95 8.66
CA CYS A 380 -35.85 11.90 7.23
C CYS A 380 -37.04 10.97 6.90
N GLU A 381 -37.75 10.42 7.90
CA GLU A 381 -38.97 9.62 7.68
C GLU A 381 -40.04 10.46 6.97
N GLY A 382 -40.36 10.10 5.73
CA GLY A 382 -41.38 10.80 4.94
C GLY A 382 -40.94 12.14 4.32
N ASP A 383 -39.64 12.49 4.34
CA ASP A 383 -39.11 13.57 3.50
C ASP A 383 -39.22 13.15 2.03
N PRO A 384 -40.00 13.84 1.17
CA PRO A 384 -40.14 13.49 -0.25
C PRO A 384 -38.83 13.46 -1.02
N TRP A 385 -37.78 14.15 -0.56
CA TRP A 385 -36.44 14.05 -1.15
C TRP A 385 -35.75 12.73 -0.75
N ALA A 386 -35.83 12.33 0.52
CA ALA A 386 -35.23 11.09 1.01
C ALA A 386 -35.93 9.86 0.43
N GLU A 387 -37.27 9.83 0.44
CA GLU A 387 -38.02 8.71 -0.14
C GLU A 387 -37.76 8.60 -1.66
N ALA A 388 -37.59 9.70 -2.39
CA ALA A 388 -37.20 9.67 -3.81
C ALA A 388 -35.76 9.15 -4.06
N VAL A 389 -34.87 9.22 -3.06
CA VAL A 389 -33.56 8.54 -3.08
C VAL A 389 -33.72 7.04 -2.82
N LEU A 390 -34.64 6.63 -1.93
CA LEU A 390 -34.92 5.22 -1.66
C LEU A 390 -35.63 4.53 -2.85
N ASP A 391 -36.59 5.21 -3.49
CA ASP A 391 -37.23 4.75 -4.74
C ASP A 391 -36.20 4.44 -5.84
N ALA A 392 -35.08 5.17 -5.87
CA ALA A 392 -34.00 4.95 -6.84
C ALA A 392 -33.20 3.65 -6.60
N LEU A 393 -33.26 3.07 -5.39
CA LEU A 393 -32.67 1.76 -5.06
C LEU A 393 -33.52 0.58 -5.54
N GLY A 394 -34.81 0.80 -5.81
CA GLY A 394 -35.75 -0.24 -6.23
C GLY A 394 -36.46 -0.96 -5.07
N PRO A 395 -37.35 -1.92 -5.38
CA PRO A 395 -38.33 -2.45 -4.43
C PRO A 395 -37.74 -3.37 -3.35
N ASP A 396 -36.53 -3.91 -3.56
CA ASP A 396 -35.86 -4.85 -2.65
C ASP A 396 -34.94 -4.14 -1.62
N VAL A 397 -35.15 -2.83 -1.39
CA VAL A 397 -34.42 -2.03 -0.41
C VAL A 397 -34.84 -2.37 1.02
N VAL A 398 -33.87 -2.53 1.91
CA VAL A 398 -34.06 -2.69 3.35
C VAL A 398 -33.68 -1.40 4.05
N ARG A 399 -34.67 -0.71 4.64
CA ARG A 399 -34.44 0.50 5.43
C ARG A 399 -34.03 0.13 6.87
N ILE A 400 -32.99 0.80 7.38
CA ILE A 400 -32.64 0.84 8.81
C ILE A 400 -32.66 2.31 9.23
N ASP A 401 -33.61 2.64 10.11
CA ASP A 401 -33.69 3.96 10.72
C ASP A 401 -32.78 4.07 11.95
N VAL A 402 -32.00 5.15 11.97
CA VAL A 402 -31.16 5.57 13.09
C VAL A 402 -31.93 6.64 13.87
N GLU A 403 -32.48 6.23 15.01
CA GLU A 403 -33.37 7.03 15.88
C GLU A 403 -32.73 8.33 16.37
N SER A 404 -31.43 8.33 16.62
CA SER A 404 -30.64 9.53 16.90
C SER A 404 -29.28 9.44 16.22
N THR A 405 -28.99 10.40 15.34
CA THR A 405 -27.63 10.65 14.85
C THR A 405 -26.76 11.35 15.89
N GLU A 406 -27.40 12.03 16.86
CA GLU A 406 -26.72 12.77 17.93
C GLU A 406 -26.16 11.84 19.02
N ASP A 407 -26.61 10.58 19.10
CA ASP A 407 -26.20 9.54 20.07
C ASP A 407 -26.15 8.13 19.44
N THR A 408 -25.58 7.99 18.23
CA THR A 408 -25.55 6.68 17.53
C THR A 408 -24.59 5.67 18.19
N ASP A 409 -25.16 4.61 18.75
CA ASP A 409 -24.44 3.50 19.38
C ASP A 409 -23.98 2.45 18.35
N ARG A 410 -22.68 2.11 18.40
CA ARG A 410 -22.01 1.15 17.50
C ARG A 410 -22.52 -0.29 17.66
N GLU A 411 -22.70 -0.76 18.89
CA GLU A 411 -23.11 -2.14 19.18
C GLU A 411 -24.57 -2.37 18.79
N GLN A 412 -25.43 -1.40 19.09
CA GLN A 412 -26.84 -1.42 18.69
C GLN A 412 -26.99 -1.34 17.16
N LEU A 413 -26.19 -0.53 16.47
CA LEU A 413 -26.18 -0.48 15.02
C LEU A 413 -25.67 -1.79 14.42
N ALA A 414 -24.60 -2.38 14.95
CA ALA A 414 -24.10 -3.69 14.52
C ALA A 414 -25.14 -4.81 14.70
N ALA A 415 -25.90 -4.79 15.81
CA ALA A 415 -27.00 -5.73 16.04
C ALA A 415 -28.15 -5.54 15.04
N ARG A 416 -28.55 -4.29 14.73
CA ARG A 416 -29.56 -4.00 13.69
C ARG A 416 -29.10 -4.48 12.31
N LEU A 417 -27.82 -4.25 11.96
CA LEU A 417 -27.20 -4.68 10.70
C LEU A 417 -27.19 -6.21 10.57
N ALA A 418 -26.77 -6.93 11.61
CA ALA A 418 -26.77 -8.39 11.63
C ALA A 418 -28.19 -8.96 11.45
N HIS A 419 -29.16 -8.43 12.21
CA HIS A 419 -30.55 -8.90 12.16
C HIS A 419 -31.23 -8.64 10.79
N ALA A 420 -30.87 -7.56 10.11
CA ALA A 420 -31.33 -7.28 8.74
C ALA A 420 -30.78 -8.27 7.70
N GLY A 421 -29.59 -8.83 7.95
CA GLY A 421 -29.03 -9.96 7.20
C GLY A 421 -29.74 -11.27 7.49
N GLU A 422 -29.89 -11.62 8.78
CA GLU A 422 -30.53 -12.88 9.23
C GLU A 422 -31.99 -13.02 8.76
N ASN A 423 -32.78 -11.94 8.85
CA ASN A 423 -34.19 -11.92 8.40
C ASN A 423 -34.35 -11.89 6.87
N SER A 424 -33.31 -12.20 6.09
CA SER A 424 -33.44 -12.34 4.63
C SER A 424 -34.36 -13.53 4.29
N PRO A 425 -35.30 -13.41 3.34
CA PRO A 425 -36.04 -14.54 2.80
C PRO A 425 -35.14 -15.65 2.25
N HIS A 426 -33.91 -15.28 1.83
CA HIS A 426 -32.82 -16.18 1.45
C HIS A 426 -31.55 -15.75 2.22
N PRO A 427 -31.21 -16.37 3.36
CA PRO A 427 -30.02 -16.01 4.16
C PRO A 427 -28.67 -16.34 3.49
N ALA A 428 -28.69 -16.91 2.28
CA ALA A 428 -27.52 -17.08 1.42
C ALA A 428 -27.27 -15.90 0.46
N THR A 429 -28.08 -14.83 0.51
CA THR A 429 -27.99 -13.66 -0.37
C THR A 429 -27.47 -12.45 0.41
N GLU A 430 -26.18 -12.15 0.27
CA GLU A 430 -25.56 -10.94 0.82
C GLU A 430 -26.13 -9.67 0.17
N PHE A 431 -26.03 -8.53 0.88
CA PHE A 431 -26.41 -7.22 0.33
C PHE A 431 -25.46 -6.81 -0.81
N THR A 432 -26.02 -6.24 -1.88
CA THR A 432 -25.26 -5.82 -3.06
C THR A 432 -24.63 -4.43 -2.88
N GLY A 433 -25.13 -3.64 -1.93
CA GLY A 433 -24.56 -2.36 -1.54
C GLY A 433 -25.28 -1.75 -0.33
N VAL A 434 -24.66 -0.76 0.30
CA VAL A 434 -25.22 0.03 1.40
C VAL A 434 -25.26 1.49 0.97
N LEU A 435 -26.42 2.15 1.07
CA LEU A 435 -26.57 3.59 0.90
C LEU A 435 -26.78 4.24 2.26
N SER A 436 -25.93 5.20 2.63
CA SER A 436 -26.05 5.98 3.86
C SER A 436 -26.54 7.38 3.56
N LEU A 437 -27.70 7.74 4.14
CA LEU A 437 -28.22 9.11 4.19
C LEU A 437 -27.81 9.85 5.47
N LEU A 438 -26.98 9.23 6.32
CA LEU A 438 -26.54 9.82 7.60
C LEU A 438 -25.78 11.14 7.40
N GLY A 439 -25.12 11.32 6.25
CA GLY A 439 -24.41 12.56 5.90
C GLY A 439 -25.27 13.83 5.84
N LEU A 440 -26.59 13.70 5.82
CA LEU A 440 -27.54 14.84 5.83
C LEU A 440 -27.72 15.46 7.23
N ALA A 441 -27.32 14.77 8.30
CA ALA A 441 -27.49 15.26 9.67
C ALA A 441 -26.34 16.20 10.09
N GLU A 442 -26.58 17.51 9.94
CA GLU A 442 -25.57 18.57 10.18
C GLU A 442 -25.52 19.13 11.60
N ARG A 443 -26.44 18.72 12.49
CA ARG A 443 -26.45 19.17 13.89
C ARG A 443 -25.18 18.71 14.63
N PRO A 444 -24.72 19.40 15.68
CA PRO A 444 -23.69 18.86 16.56
C PRO A 444 -24.13 17.56 17.24
N HIS A 445 -23.16 16.72 17.62
CA HIS A 445 -23.36 15.56 18.49
C HIS A 445 -23.74 16.00 19.91
N SER A 446 -24.60 15.24 20.59
CA SER A 446 -25.07 15.46 21.97
C SER A 446 -23.99 15.93 22.96
N GLY A 447 -22.85 15.23 23.00
CA GLY A 447 -21.72 15.50 23.89
C GLY A 447 -20.55 16.26 23.26
N PHE A 448 -20.56 16.52 21.95
CA PHE A 448 -19.39 17.03 21.21
C PHE A 448 -19.76 18.16 20.24
N THR A 449 -19.45 19.39 20.66
CA THR A 449 -19.83 20.63 19.96
C THR A 449 -19.18 20.85 18.58
N SER A 450 -18.14 20.10 18.23
CA SER A 450 -17.35 20.28 17.00
C SER A 450 -17.55 19.15 15.97
N VAL A 451 -18.33 18.13 16.33
CA VAL A 451 -18.58 16.93 15.51
C VAL A 451 -20.00 16.97 14.96
N PRO A 452 -20.19 16.97 13.63
CA PRO A 452 -21.51 16.77 13.04
C PRO A 452 -22.06 15.38 13.38
N SER A 453 -23.30 15.30 13.84
CA SER A 453 -23.98 14.08 14.24
C SER A 453 -23.98 13.04 13.12
N GLY A 454 -24.27 13.45 11.88
CA GLY A 454 -24.19 12.60 10.69
C GLY A 454 -22.80 12.05 10.38
N LEU A 455 -21.73 12.77 10.73
CA LEU A 455 -20.36 12.29 10.61
C LEU A 455 -20.04 11.24 11.68
N SER A 456 -20.46 11.47 12.93
CA SER A 456 -20.31 10.49 14.03
C SER A 456 -21.10 9.21 13.75
N ALA A 457 -22.35 9.34 13.30
CA ALA A 457 -23.20 8.22 12.89
C ALA A 457 -22.61 7.45 11.68
N THR A 458 -21.93 8.15 10.75
CA THR A 458 -21.23 7.47 9.64
C THR A 458 -19.96 6.76 10.10
N LEU A 459 -19.21 7.31 11.06
CA LEU A 459 -18.08 6.62 11.71
C LEU A 459 -18.57 5.34 12.42
N ALA A 460 -19.65 5.44 13.19
CA ALA A 460 -20.30 4.29 13.82
C ALA A 460 -20.78 3.25 12.78
N LEU A 461 -21.33 3.68 11.64
CA LEU A 461 -21.74 2.78 10.55
C LEU A 461 -20.56 2.04 9.91
N VAL A 462 -19.46 2.72 9.58
CA VAL A 462 -18.25 2.08 9.03
C VAL A 462 -17.71 1.02 9.99
N GLN A 463 -17.69 1.33 11.29
CA GLN A 463 -17.27 0.41 12.34
C GLN A 463 -18.24 -0.79 12.49
N ALA A 464 -19.54 -0.52 12.57
CA ALA A 464 -20.58 -1.54 12.77
C ALA A 464 -20.75 -2.48 11.57
N LEU A 465 -20.50 -2.03 10.33
CA LEU A 465 -20.44 -2.89 9.14
C LEU A 465 -19.28 -3.91 9.24
N GLY A 466 -18.13 -3.47 9.78
CA GLY A 466 -16.99 -4.34 10.07
C GLY A 466 -17.31 -5.39 11.16
N ASP A 467 -17.94 -4.97 12.25
CA ASP A 467 -18.34 -5.86 13.36
C ASP A 467 -19.38 -6.89 12.92
N ALA A 468 -20.41 -6.46 12.17
CA ALA A 468 -21.41 -7.32 11.56
C ALA A 468 -20.87 -8.15 10.36
N ARG A 469 -19.60 -7.94 9.97
CA ARG A 469 -18.89 -8.60 8.87
C ARG A 469 -19.57 -8.47 7.50
N LEU A 470 -20.37 -7.43 7.31
CA LEU A 470 -21.06 -7.16 6.04
C LEU A 470 -20.07 -6.60 5.01
N ARG A 471 -19.94 -7.29 3.87
CA ARG A 471 -18.96 -6.99 2.81
C ARG A 471 -19.54 -6.17 1.65
N ALA A 472 -20.69 -5.53 1.86
CA ALA A 472 -21.39 -4.75 0.86
C ALA A 472 -20.78 -3.35 0.73
N PRO A 473 -20.55 -2.83 -0.50
CA PRO A 473 -19.93 -1.52 -0.71
C PRO A 473 -20.79 -0.38 -0.17
N LEU A 474 -20.22 0.42 0.74
CA LEU A 474 -20.83 1.60 1.34
C LEU A 474 -20.73 2.82 0.42
N TRP A 475 -21.87 3.41 0.10
CA TRP A 475 -22.03 4.70 -0.56
C TRP A 475 -22.60 5.73 0.41
N CYS A 476 -21.88 6.83 0.62
CA CYS A 476 -22.31 7.92 1.48
C CYS A 476 -22.89 9.08 0.65
N VAL A 477 -24.12 9.48 0.97
CA VAL A 477 -24.84 10.55 0.28
C VAL A 477 -24.64 11.90 0.98
N THR A 478 -24.45 12.95 0.19
CA THR A 478 -24.59 14.35 0.63
C THR A 478 -25.53 15.10 -0.32
N ARG A 479 -25.96 16.30 0.07
CA ARG A 479 -26.78 17.20 -0.74
C ARG A 479 -26.20 18.61 -0.70
N GLY A 480 -25.71 19.13 -1.82
CA GLY A 480 -25.16 20.49 -1.89
C GLY A 480 -23.87 20.70 -1.08
N ALA A 481 -23.10 19.64 -0.85
CA ALA A 481 -21.81 19.70 -0.14
C ALA A 481 -20.64 20.15 -1.03
N VAL A 482 -20.81 20.06 -2.35
CA VAL A 482 -19.79 20.38 -3.37
C VAL A 482 -20.41 21.21 -4.50
N SER A 483 -19.62 22.10 -5.12
CA SER A 483 -19.98 22.73 -6.40
C SER A 483 -19.34 21.96 -7.54
N ALA A 484 -20.16 21.43 -8.46
CA ALA A 484 -19.76 20.61 -9.60
C ALA A 484 -20.16 21.20 -10.97
N ALA A 485 -20.78 22.38 -10.99
CA ALA A 485 -21.10 23.14 -12.20
C ALA A 485 -21.07 24.65 -11.91
N ARG A 486 -20.99 25.50 -12.94
CA ARG A 486 -20.81 26.96 -12.76
C ARG A 486 -21.93 27.66 -11.99
N ASP A 487 -23.15 27.17 -12.08
CA ASP A 487 -24.32 27.72 -11.38
C ASP A 487 -24.59 27.02 -10.03
N ASP A 488 -23.78 26.02 -9.69
CA ASP A 488 -23.92 25.14 -8.53
C ASP A 488 -23.27 25.75 -7.28
N ARG A 489 -23.87 25.56 -6.11
CA ARG A 489 -23.50 26.26 -4.88
C ARG A 489 -23.43 25.31 -3.70
N VAL A 490 -22.40 25.47 -2.87
CA VAL A 490 -22.33 24.76 -1.59
C VAL A 490 -23.31 25.40 -0.62
N SER A 491 -24.51 24.83 -0.51
CA SER A 491 -25.53 25.18 0.48
C SER A 491 -25.20 24.60 1.85
N HIS A 492 -24.64 23.39 1.88
CA HIS A 492 -24.48 22.55 3.07
C HIS A 492 -23.00 22.23 3.39
N PRO A 493 -22.19 23.23 3.83
CA PRO A 493 -20.75 23.06 3.99
C PRO A 493 -20.34 22.08 5.09
N VAL A 494 -21.21 21.82 6.09
CA VAL A 494 -20.95 20.85 7.16
C VAL A 494 -20.79 19.44 6.59
N GLN A 495 -21.61 19.08 5.58
CA GLN A 495 -21.53 17.80 4.88
C GLN A 495 -20.20 17.62 4.11
N GLY A 496 -19.48 18.71 3.83
CA GLY A 496 -18.13 18.66 3.25
C GLY A 496 -17.12 17.91 4.13
N ALA A 497 -17.33 17.84 5.45
CA ALA A 497 -16.49 17.05 6.35
C ALA A 497 -16.53 15.54 6.01
N LEU A 498 -17.71 15.02 5.63
CA LEU A 498 -17.87 13.61 5.24
C LEU A 498 -17.08 13.25 3.98
N TRP A 499 -16.87 14.21 3.07
CA TRP A 499 -16.02 14.00 1.89
C TRP A 499 -14.54 13.84 2.26
N GLY A 500 -14.06 14.54 3.29
CA GLY A 500 -12.70 14.34 3.83
C GLY A 500 -12.55 12.98 4.52
N PHE A 501 -13.49 12.65 5.41
CA PHE A 501 -13.54 11.36 6.09
C PHE A 501 -13.59 10.18 5.12
N GLY A 502 -14.53 10.19 4.17
CA GLY A 502 -14.74 9.10 3.22
C GLY A 502 -13.54 8.84 2.30
N ARG A 503 -12.79 9.89 1.92
CA ARG A 503 -11.52 9.72 1.19
C ARG A 503 -10.46 8.94 1.97
N VAL A 504 -10.51 8.95 3.31
CA VAL A 504 -9.59 8.17 4.14
C VAL A 504 -10.10 6.74 4.34
N VAL A 505 -11.40 6.56 4.58
CA VAL A 505 -12.00 5.20 4.63
C VAL A 505 -11.80 4.44 3.32
N ALA A 506 -11.80 5.14 2.17
CA ALA A 506 -11.48 4.58 0.86
C ALA A 506 -10.05 4.01 0.74
N LEU A 507 -9.10 4.51 1.54
CA LEU A 507 -7.70 4.05 1.57
C LEU A 507 -7.49 2.95 2.61
N GLU A 508 -8.14 3.06 3.77
CA GLU A 508 -8.02 2.11 4.88
C GLU A 508 -8.84 0.83 4.67
N GLN A 509 -10.05 0.96 4.12
CA GLN A 509 -11.01 -0.15 3.95
C GLN A 509 -11.52 -0.25 2.49
N PRO A 510 -10.62 -0.43 1.51
CA PRO A 510 -10.95 -0.40 0.08
C PRO A 510 -11.94 -1.49 -0.37
N GLY A 511 -12.10 -2.56 0.43
CA GLY A 511 -13.09 -3.63 0.20
C GLY A 511 -14.49 -3.36 0.78
N LEU A 512 -14.64 -2.38 1.69
CA LEU A 512 -15.93 -1.93 2.21
C LEU A 512 -16.44 -0.67 1.49
N TRP A 513 -15.56 0.09 0.84
CA TRP A 513 -15.88 1.41 0.34
C TRP A 513 -16.35 1.43 -1.12
N GLY A 514 -17.64 1.79 -1.33
CA GLY A 514 -18.19 2.16 -2.62
C GLY A 514 -17.75 3.56 -3.03
N GLY A 515 -18.29 4.59 -2.38
CA GLY A 515 -17.97 5.98 -2.74
C GLY A 515 -18.76 7.07 -2.00
N LEU A 516 -18.56 8.30 -2.45
CA LEU A 516 -19.28 9.51 -2.07
C LEU A 516 -20.12 9.97 -3.26
N VAL A 517 -21.40 10.29 -3.03
CA VAL A 517 -22.29 10.87 -4.04
C VAL A 517 -23.01 12.11 -3.52
N ASP A 518 -22.78 13.24 -4.17
CA ASP A 518 -23.51 14.48 -3.87
C ASP A 518 -24.71 14.65 -4.82
N LEU A 519 -25.88 14.85 -4.24
CA LEU A 519 -27.16 14.94 -4.93
C LEU A 519 -27.68 16.39 -4.98
N PRO A 520 -28.54 16.73 -5.96
CA PRO A 520 -29.08 18.08 -6.08
C PRO A 520 -30.18 18.34 -5.04
N GLU A 521 -30.41 19.62 -4.69
CA GLU A 521 -31.53 20.10 -3.85
C GLU A 521 -32.92 19.65 -4.34
N THR A 522 -33.05 19.27 -5.61
CA THR A 522 -34.26 18.70 -6.19
C THR A 522 -33.89 17.48 -7.02
N LEU A 523 -34.23 16.30 -6.52
CA LEU A 523 -34.01 15.03 -7.21
C LEU A 523 -35.12 14.81 -8.23
N ASP A 524 -34.87 15.11 -9.51
CA ASP A 524 -35.77 14.74 -10.60
C ASP A 524 -35.58 13.26 -11.00
N GLN A 525 -36.49 12.71 -11.81
CA GLN A 525 -36.42 11.32 -12.29
C GLN A 525 -35.12 10.99 -13.03
N ARG A 526 -34.43 11.99 -13.61
CA ARG A 526 -33.16 11.81 -14.31
C ARG A 526 -31.98 11.79 -13.33
N ALA A 527 -32.03 12.59 -12.27
CA ALA A 527 -31.07 12.54 -11.17
C ALA A 527 -31.18 11.22 -10.40
N ALA A 528 -32.40 10.74 -10.13
CA ALA A 528 -32.65 9.41 -9.55
C ALA A 528 -32.11 8.27 -10.44
N ALA A 529 -32.42 8.28 -11.75
CA ALA A 529 -31.89 7.29 -12.69
C ALA A 529 -30.36 7.35 -12.85
N ARG A 530 -29.74 8.54 -12.71
CA ARG A 530 -28.29 8.70 -12.67
C ARG A 530 -27.68 8.18 -11.37
N LEU A 531 -28.32 8.40 -10.22
CA LEU A 531 -27.88 7.81 -8.95
C LEU A 531 -27.87 6.28 -9.03
N ALA A 532 -28.95 5.66 -9.49
CA ALA A 532 -28.99 4.21 -9.74
C ALA A 532 -27.84 3.74 -10.65
N GLY A 533 -27.57 4.48 -11.73
CA GLY A 533 -26.44 4.19 -12.63
C GLY A 533 -25.04 4.44 -12.04
N VAL A 534 -24.90 5.31 -11.03
CA VAL A 534 -23.64 5.47 -10.25
C VAL A 534 -23.44 4.29 -9.31
N LEU A 535 -24.49 3.94 -8.57
CA LEU A 535 -24.49 2.84 -7.60
C LEU A 535 -24.32 1.46 -8.26
N ALA A 536 -24.76 1.30 -9.52
CA ALA A 536 -24.52 0.12 -10.34
C ALA A 536 -23.06 -0.02 -10.83
N GLY A 537 -22.23 1.01 -10.66
CA GLY A 537 -20.81 1.03 -10.99
C GLY A 537 -20.48 1.82 -12.27
N LEU A 538 -19.47 2.69 -12.16
CA LEU A 538 -18.94 3.51 -13.26
C LEU A 538 -17.40 3.44 -13.28
N ASP A 539 -16.79 2.49 -13.98
CA ASP A 539 -15.33 2.39 -14.27
C ASP A 539 -14.32 2.59 -13.09
N GLY A 540 -14.79 2.57 -11.83
CA GLY A 540 -13.99 2.85 -10.63
C GLY A 540 -14.15 4.26 -10.04
N GLU A 541 -15.14 5.06 -10.47
CA GLU A 541 -15.50 6.34 -9.85
C GLU A 541 -16.03 6.18 -8.43
N ASP A 542 -15.56 7.03 -7.52
CA ASP A 542 -15.89 6.98 -6.09
C ASP A 542 -16.22 8.33 -5.44
N GLN A 543 -16.19 9.40 -6.23
CA GLN A 543 -16.36 10.78 -5.81
C GLN A 543 -17.17 11.49 -6.88
N VAL A 544 -18.49 11.37 -6.79
CA VAL A 544 -19.42 11.72 -7.87
C VAL A 544 -20.38 12.82 -7.42
N ALA A 545 -20.62 13.81 -8.29
CA ALA A 545 -21.72 14.75 -8.13
C ALA A 545 -22.77 14.47 -9.21
N VAL A 546 -24.02 14.22 -8.81
CA VAL A 546 -25.17 14.07 -9.71
C VAL A 546 -25.90 15.40 -9.79
N ARG A 547 -26.21 15.84 -11.01
CA ARG A 547 -26.96 17.08 -11.30
C ARG A 547 -27.94 16.84 -12.45
N ALA A 548 -28.87 17.78 -12.65
CA ALA A 548 -29.78 17.75 -13.81
C ALA A 548 -29.03 17.75 -15.16
N SER A 549 -27.82 18.31 -15.21
CA SER A 549 -26.94 18.38 -16.38
C SER A 549 -26.14 17.11 -16.68
N GLY A 550 -25.97 16.18 -15.72
CA GLY A 550 -25.15 14.98 -15.86
C GLY A 550 -24.69 14.41 -14.53
N ALA A 551 -23.91 13.32 -14.57
CA ALA A 551 -23.05 12.90 -13.46
C ALA A 551 -21.61 13.39 -13.72
N PHE A 552 -20.87 13.74 -12.67
CA PHE A 552 -19.54 14.32 -12.75
C PHE A 552 -18.60 13.64 -11.75
N GLY A 553 -17.42 13.23 -12.17
CA GLY A 553 -16.39 12.61 -11.34
C GLY A 553 -15.33 13.63 -10.96
N ARG A 554 -14.92 13.62 -9.69
CA ARG A 554 -13.88 14.53 -9.18
C ARG A 554 -12.51 14.18 -9.75
N ARG A 555 -11.72 15.19 -10.11
CA ARG A 555 -10.37 15.08 -10.67
C ARG A 555 -9.45 16.13 -10.07
N LEU A 556 -8.15 15.84 -10.07
CA LEU A 556 -7.09 16.80 -9.79
C LEU A 556 -6.40 17.19 -11.10
N PHE A 557 -6.13 18.49 -11.27
CA PHE A 557 -5.45 19.07 -12.43
C PHE A 557 -4.40 20.08 -11.96
N HIS A 558 -3.40 20.38 -12.81
CA HIS A 558 -2.58 21.57 -12.64
C HIS A 558 -3.42 22.85 -12.64
N ALA A 559 -3.06 23.83 -11.82
CA ALA A 559 -3.74 25.12 -11.78
C ALA A 559 -3.11 26.11 -12.76
N GLU A 560 -3.74 26.24 -13.93
CA GLU A 560 -3.38 27.28 -14.90
C GLU A 560 -3.42 28.69 -14.26
N PRO A 561 -2.48 29.58 -14.62
CA PRO A 561 -2.52 30.98 -14.20
C PRO A 561 -3.81 31.66 -14.67
N ALA A 562 -4.44 32.48 -13.81
CA ALA A 562 -5.50 33.38 -14.29
C ALA A 562 -4.95 34.39 -15.31
N SER A 563 -3.67 34.78 -15.19
CA SER A 563 -2.96 35.63 -16.14
C SER A 563 -1.43 35.48 -16.00
N ALA A 564 -0.67 35.98 -16.99
CA ALA A 564 0.80 36.04 -16.92
C ALA A 564 1.33 37.17 -16.00
N ARG A 565 0.48 38.17 -15.69
CA ARG A 565 0.69 39.20 -14.67
C ARG A 565 -0.70 39.58 -14.11
N PRO A 566 -0.95 39.45 -12.80
CA PRO A 566 -2.23 39.88 -12.23
C PRO A 566 -2.43 41.38 -12.42
N GLU A 567 -3.62 41.80 -12.84
CA GLU A 567 -3.91 43.22 -13.12
C GLU A 567 -3.75 44.10 -11.87
N ARG A 568 -3.97 43.51 -10.69
CA ARG A 568 -3.71 44.12 -9.37
C ARG A 568 -3.21 43.05 -8.41
N PRO A 569 -1.97 43.11 -7.90
CA PRO A 569 -1.51 42.20 -6.86
C PRO A 569 -2.23 42.49 -5.54
N TRP A 570 -2.58 41.44 -4.80
CA TRP A 570 -3.26 41.52 -3.52
C TRP A 570 -2.42 42.28 -2.49
N ARG A 571 -3.08 43.22 -1.80
CA ARG A 571 -2.55 44.06 -0.73
C ARG A 571 -3.65 44.30 0.29
N THR A 572 -3.25 44.57 1.53
CA THR A 572 -4.15 45.01 2.60
C THR A 572 -3.67 46.31 3.25
N ARG A 573 -4.50 46.94 4.08
CA ARG A 573 -4.27 48.30 4.62
C ARG A 573 -4.71 48.52 6.06
N GLY A 574 -5.31 47.52 6.72
CA GLY A 574 -5.86 47.63 8.07
C GLY A 574 -5.24 46.64 9.03
N THR A 575 -6.08 46.03 9.86
CA THR A 575 -5.72 44.91 10.75
C THR A 575 -5.82 43.57 10.01
N VAL A 576 -4.83 42.71 10.22
CA VAL A 576 -4.86 41.28 9.82
C VAL A 576 -4.90 40.40 11.08
N LEU A 577 -5.95 39.58 11.22
CA LEU A 577 -6.08 38.60 12.30
C LEU A 577 -5.50 37.24 11.86
N ILE A 578 -4.52 36.73 12.60
CA ILE A 578 -3.88 35.42 12.35
C ILE A 578 -4.14 34.50 13.54
N THR A 579 -5.08 33.56 13.40
CA THR A 579 -5.34 32.53 14.44
C THR A 579 -4.33 31.40 14.26
N GLY A 580 -3.67 30.98 15.34
CA GLY A 580 -2.43 30.20 15.25
C GLY A 580 -1.20 31.08 15.01
N GLY A 581 -1.30 32.41 15.20
CA GLY A 581 -0.24 33.39 14.89
C GLY A 581 1.08 33.22 15.65
N THR A 582 1.10 32.41 16.71
CA THR A 582 2.32 32.02 17.45
C THR A 582 2.67 30.53 17.30
N GLY A 583 2.11 29.85 16.29
CA GLY A 583 2.56 28.54 15.80
C GLY A 583 3.57 28.70 14.66
N GLY A 584 4.17 27.60 14.18
CA GLY A 584 5.31 27.65 13.25
C GLY A 584 5.09 28.44 11.95
N LEU A 585 3.87 28.45 11.40
CA LEU A 585 3.54 29.24 10.20
C LEU A 585 3.28 30.74 10.49
N GLY A 586 2.87 31.06 11.72
CA GLY A 586 2.45 32.41 12.14
C GLY A 586 3.46 33.51 11.85
N PRO A 587 4.76 33.36 12.19
CA PRO A 587 5.81 34.33 11.88
C PRO A 587 5.92 34.67 10.39
N TYR A 588 5.85 33.67 9.51
CA TYR A 588 5.97 33.87 8.06
C TYR A 588 4.76 34.63 7.52
N LEU A 589 3.55 34.28 7.97
CA LEU A 589 2.30 34.93 7.60
C LEU A 589 2.24 36.38 8.10
N ALA A 590 2.75 36.64 9.31
CA ALA A 590 2.81 37.98 9.89
C ALA A 590 3.77 38.90 9.12
N ARG A 591 5.00 38.44 8.82
CA ARG A 591 5.97 39.19 8.01
C ARG A 591 5.40 39.53 6.63
N TRP A 592 4.87 38.52 5.94
CA TRP A 592 4.22 38.68 4.62
C TRP A 592 3.07 39.69 4.66
N ALA A 593 2.19 39.63 5.66
CA ALA A 593 1.07 40.57 5.81
C ALA A 593 1.55 42.03 5.95
N ILE A 594 2.61 42.27 6.71
CA ILE A 594 3.22 43.61 6.88
C ILE A 594 3.81 44.09 5.54
N GLU A 595 4.57 43.25 4.83
CA GLU A 595 5.07 43.59 3.49
C GLU A 595 3.93 43.89 2.48
N ARG A 596 2.75 43.29 2.66
CA ARG A 596 1.56 43.55 1.83
C ARG A 596 0.74 44.76 2.27
N GLY A 597 1.15 45.45 3.35
CA GLY A 597 0.59 46.74 3.79
C GLY A 597 -0.24 46.70 5.08
N ALA A 598 -0.22 45.60 5.84
CA ALA A 598 -0.90 45.53 7.14
C ALA A 598 -0.32 46.54 8.14
N GLY A 599 -1.12 47.53 8.54
CA GLY A 599 -0.74 48.51 9.58
C GLY A 599 -0.81 47.93 11.00
N HIS A 600 -1.56 46.85 11.18
CA HIS A 600 -1.70 46.13 12.44
C HIS A 600 -1.84 44.62 12.19
N VAL A 601 -1.17 43.79 13.01
CA VAL A 601 -1.31 42.34 12.99
C VAL A 601 -1.71 41.83 14.37
N VAL A 602 -2.78 41.05 14.43
CA VAL A 602 -3.25 40.38 15.65
C VAL A 602 -2.88 38.90 15.59
N LEU A 603 -1.96 38.48 16.45
CA LEU A 603 -1.52 37.08 16.59
C LEU A 603 -2.33 36.42 17.72
N ALA A 604 -3.37 35.67 17.33
CA ALA A 604 -4.26 34.99 18.26
C ALA A 604 -3.88 33.51 18.43
N GLY A 605 -3.90 33.01 19.66
CA GLY A 605 -3.74 31.60 19.96
C GLY A 605 -3.79 31.30 21.46
N ARG A 606 -4.07 30.04 21.84
CA ARG A 606 -4.35 29.63 23.24
C ARG A 606 -3.31 30.09 24.28
N ARG A 607 -2.03 30.17 23.92
CA ARG A 607 -0.94 30.64 24.80
C ARG A 607 -0.72 32.16 24.78
N GLY A 608 -1.23 32.87 23.78
CA GLY A 608 -1.07 34.33 23.66
C GLY A 608 0.39 34.81 23.83
N PRO A 609 0.63 35.86 24.65
CA PRO A 609 1.97 36.34 24.99
C PRO A 609 2.91 35.30 25.62
N ASP A 610 2.37 34.27 26.28
CA ASP A 610 3.15 33.21 26.95
C ASP A 610 3.61 32.11 25.96
N ALA A 611 3.34 32.26 24.66
CA ALA A 611 3.89 31.37 23.65
C ALA A 611 5.42 31.56 23.52
N PRO A 612 6.23 30.46 23.44
CA PRO A 612 7.67 30.56 23.27
C PRO A 612 8.07 31.45 22.09
N GLY A 613 8.93 32.44 22.34
CA GLY A 613 9.40 33.40 21.34
C GLY A 613 8.46 34.57 21.03
N ALA A 614 7.23 34.61 21.55
CA ALA A 614 6.23 35.63 21.18
C ALA A 614 6.71 37.09 21.41
N THR A 615 7.41 37.36 22.52
CA THR A 615 7.96 38.71 22.80
C THR A 615 9.03 39.13 21.79
N ALA A 616 9.88 38.19 21.34
CA ALA A 616 10.91 38.47 20.34
C ALA A 616 10.28 38.67 18.95
N LEU A 617 9.36 37.79 18.55
CA LEU A 617 8.57 37.92 17.33
C LEU A 617 7.80 39.25 17.29
N ARG A 618 7.19 39.67 18.41
CA ARG A 618 6.51 40.96 18.51
C ARG A 618 7.47 42.12 18.24
N ALA A 619 8.62 42.15 18.91
CA ALA A 619 9.61 43.22 18.73
C ALA A 619 10.18 43.27 17.30
N GLU A 620 10.39 42.10 16.67
CA GLU A 620 10.79 41.98 15.27
C GLU A 620 9.75 42.58 14.33
N LEU A 621 8.48 42.19 14.47
CA LEU A 621 7.37 42.64 13.62
C LEU A 621 7.01 44.12 13.84
N GLU A 622 7.15 44.64 15.08
CA GLU A 622 7.04 46.08 15.36
C GLU A 622 8.21 46.85 14.72
N GLY A 623 9.41 46.25 14.64
CA GLY A 623 10.57 46.77 13.90
C GLY A 623 10.36 46.85 12.38
N LEU A 624 9.47 46.03 11.82
CA LEU A 624 9.04 46.11 10.40
C LEU A 624 7.98 47.21 10.16
N GLY A 625 7.58 47.97 11.19
CA GLY A 625 6.77 49.18 11.07
C GLY A 625 5.26 49.02 11.27
N ALA A 626 4.78 47.83 11.61
CA ALA A 626 3.38 47.58 11.95
C ALA A 626 3.12 47.63 13.47
N ARG A 627 1.86 47.82 13.87
CA ARG A 627 1.43 47.48 15.24
C ARG A 627 1.25 45.97 15.37
N VAL A 628 1.55 45.43 16.54
CA VAL A 628 1.44 43.98 16.79
C VAL A 628 0.77 43.71 18.13
N THR A 629 -0.34 42.99 18.09
CA THR A 629 -1.10 42.56 19.27
C THR A 629 -1.03 41.04 19.37
N VAL A 630 -0.46 40.52 20.45
CA VAL A 630 -0.43 39.07 20.72
C VAL A 630 -1.47 38.77 21.81
N VAL A 631 -2.43 37.89 21.52
CA VAL A 631 -3.60 37.69 22.40
C VAL A 631 -3.85 36.21 22.70
N ALA A 632 -4.12 35.92 23.97
CA ALA A 632 -4.56 34.60 24.44
C ALA A 632 -6.03 34.40 24.02
N CYS A 633 -6.25 33.56 23.02
CA CYS A 633 -7.57 33.31 22.43
C CYS A 633 -7.59 31.92 21.78
N ASP A 634 -8.60 31.12 22.10
CA ASP A 634 -9.02 30.02 21.23
C ASP A 634 -10.05 30.55 20.23
N ALA A 635 -9.92 30.22 18.94
CA ALA A 635 -10.90 30.63 17.94
C ALA A 635 -12.17 29.75 17.98
N ALA A 636 -12.10 28.56 18.59
CA ALA A 636 -13.27 27.74 18.89
C ALA A 636 -14.08 28.28 20.08
N ASP A 637 -13.52 29.17 20.89
CA ASP A 637 -14.27 29.96 21.89
C ASP A 637 -14.86 31.19 21.20
N ARG A 638 -16.20 31.21 21.09
CA ARG A 638 -16.94 32.25 20.39
C ARG A 638 -16.86 33.60 21.10
N ASP A 639 -16.93 33.61 22.43
CA ASP A 639 -17.01 34.83 23.21
C ASP A 639 -15.62 35.47 23.35
N ALA A 640 -14.57 34.67 23.53
CA ALA A 640 -13.19 35.13 23.47
C ALA A 640 -12.84 35.72 22.10
N LEU A 641 -13.23 35.05 21.00
CA LEU A 641 -13.01 35.56 19.64
C LEU A 641 -13.84 36.84 19.36
N SER A 642 -15.09 36.89 19.82
CA SER A 642 -15.95 38.07 19.72
C SER A 642 -15.37 39.28 20.45
N ALA A 643 -14.78 39.08 21.64
CA ALA A 643 -14.07 40.12 22.37
C ALA A 643 -12.84 40.64 21.60
N VAL A 644 -12.02 39.75 21.03
CA VAL A 644 -10.86 40.14 20.19
C VAL A 644 -11.29 40.93 18.96
N LEU A 645 -12.35 40.50 18.26
CA LEU A 645 -12.88 41.19 17.08
C LEU A 645 -13.46 42.57 17.43
N SER A 646 -14.09 42.70 18.60
CA SER A 646 -14.66 43.95 19.10
C SER A 646 -13.60 44.96 19.58
N ALA A 647 -12.46 44.48 20.08
CA ALA A 647 -11.35 45.33 20.54
C ALA A 647 -10.65 46.06 19.38
N ILE A 648 -10.50 45.41 18.22
CA ILE A 648 -9.80 45.98 17.03
C ILE A 648 -10.30 47.39 16.65
N PRO A 649 -11.61 47.62 16.37
CA PRO A 649 -12.10 48.97 16.02
C PRO A 649 -12.14 49.94 17.22
N ALA A 650 -12.13 49.46 18.46
CA ALA A 650 -12.18 50.29 19.66
C ALA A 650 -10.79 50.84 20.04
N GLU A 651 -9.75 50.01 19.98
CA GLU A 651 -8.37 50.38 20.33
C GLU A 651 -7.57 50.90 19.12
N PHE A 652 -7.87 50.42 17.91
CA PHE A 652 -7.16 50.75 16.68
C PHE A 652 -8.10 51.21 15.54
N PRO A 653 -8.93 52.26 15.74
CA PRO A 653 -9.92 52.72 14.76
C PRO A 653 -9.33 53.11 13.40
N GLN A 654 -8.05 53.48 13.34
CA GLN A 654 -7.32 53.75 12.09
C GLN A 654 -6.93 52.48 11.30
N PHE A 655 -7.04 51.30 11.91
CA PHE A 655 -6.72 50.00 11.31
C PHE A 655 -7.92 49.04 11.44
N PRO A 656 -9.03 49.26 10.72
CA PRO A 656 -10.18 48.35 10.75
C PRO A 656 -9.79 46.93 10.34
N LEU A 657 -10.53 45.91 10.81
CA LEU A 657 -10.31 44.53 10.39
C LEU A 657 -10.44 44.41 8.87
N SER A 658 -9.38 43.93 8.23
CA SER A 658 -9.21 43.92 6.78
C SER A 658 -8.82 42.55 6.22
N ALA A 659 -8.20 41.66 6.99
CA ALA A 659 -8.08 40.26 6.60
C ALA A 659 -8.12 39.30 7.79
N VAL A 660 -8.54 38.07 7.53
CA VAL A 660 -8.51 36.95 8.47
C VAL A 660 -7.67 35.83 7.86
N ILE A 661 -6.79 35.23 8.65
CA ILE A 661 -5.95 34.09 8.27
C ILE A 661 -6.08 33.02 9.35
N HIS A 662 -6.80 31.95 9.03
CA HIS A 662 -7.03 30.83 9.92
C HIS A 662 -5.96 29.74 9.71
N ALA A 663 -4.86 29.87 10.45
CA ALA A 663 -3.72 28.95 10.45
C ALA A 663 -3.65 28.05 11.70
N ALA A 664 -4.75 27.91 12.44
CA ALA A 664 -4.85 27.01 13.57
C ALA A 664 -5.09 25.55 13.12
N GLY A 665 -4.83 24.59 14.01
CA GLY A 665 -5.01 23.16 13.77
C GLY A 665 -4.16 22.32 14.72
N VAL A 666 -4.43 21.02 14.73
CA VAL A 666 -3.70 19.97 15.46
C VAL A 666 -3.73 18.70 14.60
N THR A 667 -2.69 17.87 14.67
CA THR A 667 -2.59 16.54 14.02
C THR A 667 -2.42 15.39 15.04
N ASP A 668 -2.16 15.72 16.30
CA ASP A 668 -1.98 14.75 17.37
C ASP A 668 -3.32 14.10 17.72
N GLY A 669 -3.36 12.75 17.74
CA GLY A 669 -4.57 11.97 18.03
C GLY A 669 -5.26 11.34 16.81
N ASP A 670 -4.76 11.57 15.60
CA ASP A 670 -5.16 10.83 14.40
C ASP A 670 -5.00 9.30 14.61
N SER A 671 -5.98 8.53 14.13
CA SER A 671 -6.06 7.07 14.24
C SER A 671 -7.01 6.51 13.16
N GLU A 672 -6.80 5.26 12.74
CA GLU A 672 -7.61 4.58 11.70
C GLU A 672 -9.10 4.59 12.05
N ALA A 673 -9.97 4.66 11.03
CA ALA A 673 -11.42 4.81 11.19
C ALA A 673 -12.08 3.64 11.95
N ALA A 674 -11.46 2.45 11.98
CA ALA A 674 -11.90 1.33 12.82
C ALA A 674 -11.75 1.57 14.34
N SER A 675 -10.86 2.49 14.71
CA SER A 675 -10.39 2.77 16.07
C SER A 675 -10.62 4.21 16.57
N LEU A 676 -11.00 5.12 15.65
CA LEU A 676 -11.32 6.51 15.99
C LEU A 676 -12.60 6.57 16.84
N THR A 677 -12.57 7.45 17.84
CA THR A 677 -13.68 7.70 18.78
C THR A 677 -14.22 9.14 18.64
N PRO A 678 -15.50 9.41 19.01
CA PRO A 678 -16.10 10.74 18.86
C PRO A 678 -15.38 11.87 19.63
N ASP A 679 -14.77 11.57 20.78
CA ASP A 679 -13.98 12.55 21.57
C ASP A 679 -12.69 12.99 20.85
N ARG A 680 -12.00 12.04 20.20
CA ARG A 680 -10.84 12.34 19.36
C ARG A 680 -11.24 13.11 18.11
N LEU A 681 -12.39 12.77 17.53
CA LEU A 681 -12.95 13.50 16.39
C LEU A 681 -13.30 14.95 16.75
N ASP A 682 -13.86 15.23 17.95
CA ASP A 682 -14.05 16.61 18.43
C ASP A 682 -12.71 17.33 18.56
N ALA A 683 -11.73 16.72 19.23
CA ALA A 683 -10.42 17.32 19.45
C ALA A 683 -9.70 17.69 18.13
N LEU A 684 -9.81 16.86 17.10
CA LEU A 684 -9.25 17.09 15.76
C LEU A 684 -10.06 18.13 14.95
N MET A 685 -11.38 18.12 15.02
CA MET A 685 -12.24 19.02 14.25
C MET A 685 -12.38 20.41 14.88
N ARG A 686 -12.41 20.54 16.22
CA ARG A 686 -12.56 21.79 16.97
C ARG A 686 -11.67 22.95 16.48
N PRO A 687 -10.34 22.79 16.30
CA PRO A 687 -9.48 23.87 15.85
C PRO A 687 -9.62 24.22 14.36
N LYS A 688 -10.48 23.51 13.61
CA LYS A 688 -10.82 23.77 12.20
C LYS A 688 -12.29 24.18 12.02
N LEU A 689 -13.23 23.27 12.30
CA LEU A 689 -14.66 23.45 12.05
C LEU A 689 -15.24 24.55 12.93
N THR A 690 -15.21 24.37 14.25
CA THR A 690 -15.79 25.32 15.22
C THR A 690 -15.12 26.69 15.13
N ALA A 691 -13.79 26.68 15.00
CA ALA A 691 -13.00 27.90 14.82
C ALA A 691 -13.34 28.67 13.54
N ALA A 692 -13.41 28.00 12.38
CA ALA A 692 -13.73 28.66 11.11
C ALA A 692 -15.22 29.05 11.01
N LEU A 693 -16.14 28.34 11.66
CA LEU A 693 -17.54 28.72 11.80
C LEU A 693 -17.70 30.02 12.61
N ASN A 694 -17.09 30.10 13.80
CA ASN A 694 -17.10 31.33 14.60
C ASN A 694 -16.47 32.51 13.81
N LEU A 695 -15.34 32.28 13.14
CA LEU A 695 -14.72 33.28 12.26
C LEU A 695 -15.64 33.68 11.10
N HIS A 696 -16.39 32.76 10.49
CA HIS A 696 -17.34 33.10 9.43
C HIS A 696 -18.45 34.01 9.95
N GLU A 697 -19.13 33.59 11.00
CA GLU A 697 -20.32 34.29 11.50
C GLU A 697 -19.96 35.67 12.05
N LEU A 698 -18.96 35.75 12.94
CA LEU A 698 -18.50 36.99 13.57
C LEU A 698 -17.82 37.99 12.59
N THR A 699 -17.59 37.60 11.33
CA THR A 699 -17.06 38.49 10.28
C THR A 699 -17.97 38.62 9.05
N THR A 700 -19.25 38.20 9.14
CA THR A 700 -20.17 38.26 7.98
C THR A 700 -20.44 39.69 7.49
N ASP A 701 -20.53 40.66 8.41
CA ASP A 701 -20.72 42.08 8.06
C ASP A 701 -19.38 42.83 7.78
N ALA A 702 -18.23 42.16 7.94
CA ALA A 702 -16.92 42.77 7.79
C ALA A 702 -16.49 42.81 6.31
N ARG A 703 -16.08 44.00 5.84
CA ARG A 703 -15.50 44.18 4.50
C ARG A 703 -14.03 43.78 4.47
N LEU A 704 -13.77 42.49 4.32
CA LEU A 704 -12.43 41.92 4.26
C LEU A 704 -11.84 41.97 2.84
N ASP A 705 -10.54 42.33 2.75
CA ASP A 705 -9.67 42.13 1.60
C ASP A 705 -9.36 40.63 1.38
N ALA A 706 -9.36 39.81 2.44
CA ALA A 706 -9.21 38.34 2.36
C ALA A 706 -9.75 37.60 3.61
N PHE A 707 -10.19 36.36 3.40
CA PHE A 707 -10.53 35.41 4.47
C PHE A 707 -9.90 34.05 4.11
N VAL A 708 -8.72 33.77 4.64
CA VAL A 708 -7.88 32.64 4.23
C VAL A 708 -7.99 31.49 5.23
N LEU A 709 -8.31 30.29 4.75
CA LEU A 709 -8.36 29.07 5.54
C LEU A 709 -7.18 28.16 5.16
N PHE A 710 -6.41 27.70 6.16
CA PHE A 710 -5.33 26.74 5.95
C PHE A 710 -5.90 25.33 6.09
N SER A 711 -6.20 24.72 4.95
CA SER A 711 -6.58 23.32 4.78
C SER A 711 -5.33 22.45 4.56
N SER A 712 -5.48 21.18 4.20
CA SER A 712 -4.38 20.23 3.99
C SER A 712 -4.63 19.33 2.78
N GLY A 713 -3.58 18.84 2.11
CA GLY A 713 -3.69 17.80 1.07
C GLY A 713 -4.44 16.54 1.52
N ALA A 714 -4.52 16.29 2.84
CA ALA A 714 -5.38 15.27 3.42
C ALA A 714 -6.88 15.46 3.07
N SER A 715 -7.38 16.70 2.93
CA SER A 715 -8.72 16.94 2.39
C SER A 715 -8.80 16.75 0.88
N ALA A 716 -7.72 17.03 0.15
CA ALA A 716 -7.68 17.03 -1.31
C ALA A 716 -7.70 15.61 -1.90
N TRP A 717 -6.89 14.69 -1.36
CA TRP A 717 -6.75 13.31 -1.87
C TRP A 717 -6.95 12.22 -0.80
N GLY A 718 -6.86 12.54 0.50
CA GLY A 718 -6.98 11.57 1.60
C GLY A 718 -5.62 11.11 2.14
N SER A 719 -5.51 10.96 3.45
CA SER A 719 -4.29 10.44 4.11
C SER A 719 -4.66 9.31 5.07
N GLY A 720 -4.14 8.10 4.80
CA GLY A 720 -4.43 6.91 5.63
C GLY A 720 -3.93 7.08 7.06
N GLY A 721 -4.79 6.72 8.03
CA GLY A 721 -4.60 6.97 9.46
C GLY A 721 -5.11 8.34 9.93
N GLN A 722 -5.58 9.22 9.03
CA GLN A 722 -5.97 10.60 9.35
C GLN A 722 -7.44 10.99 9.03
N PRO A 723 -8.45 10.15 9.31
CA PRO A 723 -9.84 10.42 8.90
C PRO A 723 -10.44 11.67 9.57
N GLY A 724 -10.13 11.93 10.84
CA GLY A 724 -10.62 13.12 11.56
C GLY A 724 -9.98 14.41 11.06
N TYR A 725 -8.65 14.42 10.88
CA TYR A 725 -7.95 15.56 10.30
C TYR A 725 -8.39 15.85 8.85
N ALA A 726 -8.58 14.82 8.01
CA ALA A 726 -9.10 14.99 6.65
C ALA A 726 -10.50 15.62 6.63
N ALA A 727 -11.40 15.19 7.53
CA ALA A 727 -12.73 15.75 7.68
C ALA A 727 -12.72 17.23 8.10
N GLY A 728 -11.92 17.57 9.13
CA GLY A 728 -11.79 18.95 9.62
C GLY A 728 -11.25 19.92 8.56
N ASN A 729 -10.35 19.47 7.69
CA ASN A 729 -9.82 20.28 6.58
C ASN A 729 -10.82 20.36 5.40
N ALA A 730 -11.52 19.28 5.04
CA ALA A 730 -12.51 19.29 3.97
C ALA A 730 -13.71 20.21 4.25
N TYR A 731 -14.08 20.38 5.52
CA TYR A 731 -15.03 21.41 5.94
C TYR A 731 -14.57 22.84 5.58
N LEU A 732 -13.28 23.16 5.72
CA LEU A 732 -12.75 24.49 5.38
C LEU A 732 -12.90 24.78 3.88
N ASP A 733 -12.66 23.78 3.04
CA ASP A 733 -12.78 23.88 1.59
C ASP A 733 -14.25 24.15 1.20
N ALA A 734 -15.19 23.42 1.78
CA ALA A 734 -16.63 23.62 1.58
C ALA A 734 -17.13 24.97 2.14
N LEU A 735 -16.62 25.42 3.29
CA LEU A 735 -16.93 26.72 3.89
C LEU A 735 -16.45 27.89 3.03
N ALA A 736 -15.32 27.76 2.34
CA ALA A 736 -14.83 28.78 1.41
C ALA A 736 -15.77 28.93 0.20
N GLU A 737 -16.19 27.82 -0.41
CA GLU A 737 -17.19 27.84 -1.49
C GLU A 737 -18.55 28.38 -1.01
N HIS A 738 -19.00 28.02 0.20
CA HIS A 738 -20.24 28.54 0.79
C HIS A 738 -20.20 30.08 0.99
N ARG A 739 -19.08 30.61 1.49
CA ARG A 739 -18.89 32.07 1.63
C ARG A 739 -18.91 32.78 0.28
N ARG A 740 -18.23 32.24 -0.74
CA ARG A 740 -18.22 32.80 -2.10
C ARG A 740 -19.59 32.72 -2.79
N ALA A 741 -20.34 31.64 -2.59
CA ALA A 741 -21.72 31.49 -3.06
C ALA A 741 -22.69 32.52 -2.45
N ARG A 742 -22.30 33.17 -1.34
CA ARG A 742 -23.01 34.27 -0.66
C ARG A 742 -22.41 35.66 -0.94
N GLY A 743 -21.41 35.75 -1.83
CA GLY A 743 -20.76 37.01 -2.20
C GLY A 743 -19.72 37.53 -1.20
N LEU A 744 -19.33 36.72 -0.21
CA LEU A 744 -18.26 37.04 0.74
C LEU A 744 -16.90 36.54 0.20
N THR A 745 -15.81 37.24 0.50
CA THR A 745 -14.47 36.70 0.21
C THR A 745 -14.19 35.47 1.07
N ALA A 746 -13.54 34.47 0.46
CA ALA A 746 -12.93 33.32 1.11
C ALA A 746 -11.93 32.63 0.15
N THR A 747 -10.87 32.06 0.73
CA THR A 747 -9.88 31.24 0.02
C THR A 747 -9.42 30.12 0.94
N SER A 748 -9.69 28.85 0.60
CA SER A 748 -9.10 27.69 1.28
C SER A 748 -7.92 27.16 0.48
N ILE A 749 -6.81 26.90 1.16
CA ILE A 749 -5.61 26.31 0.56
C ILE A 749 -5.30 24.99 1.25
N ALA A 750 -5.43 23.89 0.50
CA ALA A 750 -5.07 22.54 0.92
C ALA A 750 -3.54 22.36 0.77
N TRP A 751 -2.80 22.56 1.86
CA TRP A 751 -1.33 22.52 1.85
C TRP A 751 -0.75 21.10 1.93
N GLY A 752 0.32 20.85 1.17
CA GLY A 752 1.25 19.74 1.40
C GLY A 752 2.16 19.95 2.61
N ALA A 753 3.23 19.16 2.72
CA ALA A 753 4.21 19.28 3.79
C ALA A 753 5.01 20.60 3.70
N TRP A 754 5.23 21.25 4.85
CA TRP A 754 6.13 22.40 4.99
C TRP A 754 7.38 21.94 5.73
N GLY A 755 8.58 22.11 5.15
CA GLY A 755 9.80 21.47 5.66
C GLY A 755 10.40 22.08 6.92
N GLU A 756 10.25 23.39 7.11
CA GLU A 756 10.92 24.16 8.17
C GLU A 756 9.95 24.76 9.19
N ALA A 757 8.63 24.56 9.01
CA ALA A 757 7.60 25.24 9.77
C ALA A 757 6.26 24.47 9.77
N GLY A 758 5.42 24.69 10.78
CA GLY A 758 4.08 24.10 10.85
C GLY A 758 4.04 22.76 11.58
N MET A 759 3.23 21.82 11.09
CA MET A 759 2.98 20.51 11.73
C MET A 759 3.91 19.40 11.20
N ALA A 760 4.48 19.59 10.02
CA ALA A 760 5.37 18.63 9.36
C ALA A 760 6.85 18.87 9.70
N THR A 761 7.17 19.19 10.96
CA THR A 761 8.56 19.45 11.41
C THR A 761 9.20 18.25 12.13
N ASP A 762 8.48 17.14 12.32
CA ASP A 762 9.07 15.86 12.73
C ASP A 762 9.84 15.27 11.52
N PRO A 763 11.17 15.06 11.61
CA PRO A 763 11.95 14.46 10.52
C PRO A 763 11.41 13.10 10.07
N HIS A 764 10.85 12.30 10.99
CA HIS A 764 10.32 10.97 10.69
C HIS A 764 8.95 11.02 9.99
N LEU A 765 8.18 12.10 10.15
CA LEU A 765 7.00 12.38 9.33
C LEU A 765 7.41 12.91 7.94
N VAL A 766 8.37 13.84 7.87
CA VAL A 766 8.87 14.39 6.60
C VAL A 766 9.45 13.29 5.70
N GLU A 767 10.29 12.41 6.25
CA GLU A 767 10.90 11.31 5.50
C GLU A 767 9.85 10.32 4.96
N ARG A 768 8.82 10.01 5.75
CA ARG A 768 7.71 9.13 5.31
C ARG A 768 6.83 9.77 4.24
N LEU A 769 6.61 11.07 4.30
CA LEU A 769 5.85 11.82 3.28
C LEU A 769 6.66 11.94 1.98
N ALA A 770 7.95 12.27 2.06
CA ALA A 770 8.84 12.34 0.90
C ALA A 770 8.97 10.98 0.19
N LYS A 771 9.11 9.88 0.94
CA LYS A 771 9.09 8.50 0.39
C LYS A 771 7.78 8.10 -0.30
N ARG A 772 6.69 8.83 -0.05
CA ARG A 772 5.39 8.68 -0.73
C ARG A 772 5.16 9.76 -1.81
N GLY A 773 6.18 10.54 -2.16
CA GLY A 773 6.10 11.59 -3.18
C GLY A 773 5.46 12.91 -2.72
N VAL A 774 5.20 13.11 -1.42
CA VAL A 774 4.79 14.41 -0.86
C VAL A 774 6.02 15.12 -0.30
N LEU A 775 6.59 16.04 -1.08
CA LEU A 775 7.88 16.66 -0.78
C LEU A 775 7.73 17.87 0.17
N PRO A 776 8.71 18.13 1.05
CA PRO A 776 8.69 19.29 1.94
C PRO A 776 8.85 20.61 1.16
N MET A 777 7.91 21.53 1.34
CA MET A 777 7.96 22.88 0.77
C MET A 777 8.77 23.85 1.64
N GLU A 778 9.63 24.64 1.00
CA GLU A 778 10.30 25.79 1.60
C GLU A 778 9.28 26.91 1.92
N PRO A 779 9.26 27.46 3.15
CA PRO A 779 8.31 28.50 3.54
C PRO A 779 8.29 29.74 2.62
N PRO A 780 9.43 30.29 2.11
CA PRO A 780 9.40 31.44 1.21
C PRO A 780 8.72 31.16 -0.14
N LYS A 781 8.81 29.92 -0.67
CA LYS A 781 8.12 29.49 -1.89
C LYS A 781 6.63 29.25 -1.62
N ALA A 782 6.28 28.66 -0.48
CA ALA A 782 4.89 28.50 -0.06
C ALA A 782 4.17 29.85 0.17
N ILE A 783 4.84 30.84 0.76
CA ILE A 783 4.32 32.22 0.88
C ILE A 783 4.15 32.89 -0.50
N ALA A 784 5.04 32.63 -1.46
CA ALA A 784 4.86 33.09 -2.84
C ALA A 784 3.64 32.42 -3.53
N ALA A 785 3.32 31.17 -3.19
CA ALA A 785 2.09 30.51 -3.64
C ALA A 785 0.84 31.14 -2.99
N LEU A 786 0.85 31.41 -1.67
CA LEU A 786 -0.24 32.13 -0.98
C LEU A 786 -0.55 33.47 -1.67
N GLN A 787 0.47 34.28 -1.95
CA GLN A 787 0.30 35.54 -2.69
C GLN A 787 -0.38 35.30 -4.03
N ARG A 788 0.10 34.32 -4.81
CA ARG A 788 -0.42 33.99 -6.14
C ARG A 788 -1.89 33.54 -6.12
N VAL A 789 -2.30 32.75 -5.12
CA VAL A 789 -3.69 32.28 -4.98
C VAL A 789 -4.65 33.45 -4.69
N LEU A 790 -4.18 34.48 -3.96
CA LEU A 790 -4.92 35.71 -3.69
C LEU A 790 -4.89 36.71 -4.87
N ASP A 791 -3.77 36.80 -5.60
CA ASP A 791 -3.64 37.58 -6.83
C ASP A 791 -4.58 37.08 -7.94
N ASP A 792 -4.78 35.75 -8.03
CA ASP A 792 -5.69 35.07 -8.96
C ASP A 792 -7.15 34.93 -8.42
N ASP A 793 -7.47 35.52 -7.25
CA ASP A 793 -8.76 35.47 -6.52
C ASP A 793 -9.44 34.08 -6.43
N ARG A 794 -8.66 33.04 -6.12
CA ARG A 794 -9.14 31.64 -6.17
C ARG A 794 -9.84 31.23 -4.86
N THR A 795 -10.97 30.52 -4.96
CA THR A 795 -11.72 30.03 -3.79
C THR A 795 -11.08 28.81 -3.14
N THR A 796 -10.80 27.77 -3.93
CA THR A 796 -10.13 26.54 -3.47
C THR A 796 -8.88 26.28 -4.30
N MET A 797 -7.79 25.92 -3.64
CA MET A 797 -6.52 25.54 -4.26
C MET A 797 -5.84 24.45 -3.43
N THR A 798 -5.16 23.51 -4.08
CA THR A 798 -4.21 22.60 -3.42
C THR A 798 -2.80 23.08 -3.74
N VAL A 799 -1.94 23.22 -2.73
CA VAL A 799 -0.56 23.70 -2.92
C VAL A 799 0.41 22.71 -2.27
N SER A 800 1.15 21.97 -3.08
CA SER A 800 2.07 20.93 -2.62
C SER A 800 3.23 20.73 -3.60
N ALA A 801 4.43 20.50 -3.07
CA ALA A 801 5.51 19.92 -3.86
C ALA A 801 5.26 18.41 -3.98
N MET A 802 5.12 17.91 -5.22
CA MET A 802 4.73 16.53 -5.49
C MET A 802 5.70 15.86 -6.45
N ASP A 803 6.12 14.64 -6.12
CA ASP A 803 6.62 13.66 -7.07
C ASP A 803 5.47 12.70 -7.39
N TRP A 804 4.85 12.89 -8.55
CA TRP A 804 3.73 12.08 -9.01
C TRP A 804 4.14 10.66 -9.42
N ALA A 805 5.40 10.43 -9.78
CA ALA A 805 5.90 9.09 -10.12
C ALA A 805 6.06 8.22 -8.87
N ALA A 806 6.43 8.81 -7.73
CA ALA A 806 6.40 8.13 -6.42
C ALA A 806 4.98 8.07 -5.81
N PHE A 807 4.20 9.16 -5.93
CA PHE A 807 2.88 9.25 -5.30
C PHE A 807 1.83 8.38 -5.98
N ALA A 808 1.70 8.41 -7.32
CA ALA A 808 0.58 7.75 -7.99
C ALA A 808 0.54 6.22 -7.77
N PRO A 809 1.64 5.45 -7.91
CA PRO A 809 1.61 4.01 -7.68
C PRO A 809 1.36 3.66 -6.20
N SER A 810 1.95 4.42 -5.26
CA SER A 810 1.78 4.17 -3.84
C SER A 810 0.39 4.57 -3.31
N PHE A 811 -0.28 5.52 -3.97
CA PHE A 811 -1.67 5.91 -3.70
C PHE A 811 -2.68 4.92 -4.29
N THR A 812 -2.41 4.31 -5.44
CA THR A 812 -3.37 3.41 -6.13
C THR A 812 -3.16 1.91 -5.91
N VAL A 813 -2.08 1.50 -5.22
CA VAL A 813 -1.71 0.08 -5.00
C VAL A 813 -2.86 -0.79 -4.47
N SER A 814 -3.57 -0.31 -3.44
CA SER A 814 -4.69 -1.04 -2.82
C SER A 814 -6.01 -0.87 -3.58
N ARG A 815 -6.16 0.22 -4.35
CA ARG A 815 -7.43 0.64 -4.96
C ARG A 815 -7.19 1.66 -6.08
N ARG A 816 -7.77 1.44 -7.26
CA ARG A 816 -7.78 2.44 -8.34
C ARG A 816 -8.47 3.72 -7.88
N SER A 817 -7.91 4.87 -8.22
CA SER A 817 -8.55 6.17 -8.00
C SER A 817 -8.51 7.02 -9.28
N PRO A 818 -9.66 7.27 -9.93
CA PRO A 818 -9.73 8.15 -11.10
C PRO A 818 -9.31 9.60 -10.83
N LEU A 819 -9.21 10.02 -9.56
CA LEU A 819 -8.86 11.38 -9.12
C LEU A 819 -7.60 11.92 -9.83
N LEU A 820 -6.55 11.10 -9.96
CA LEU A 820 -5.26 11.52 -10.53
C LEU A 820 -5.26 11.56 -12.07
N SER A 821 -6.29 11.05 -12.76
CA SER A 821 -6.30 10.96 -14.23
C SER A 821 -6.30 12.30 -14.98
N GLY A 822 -6.51 13.42 -14.27
CA GLY A 822 -6.34 14.78 -14.80
C GLY A 822 -4.89 15.26 -14.89
N LEU A 823 -3.93 14.56 -14.27
CA LEU A 823 -2.50 14.87 -14.29
C LEU A 823 -1.77 13.93 -15.27
N PRO A 824 -1.16 14.43 -16.36
CA PRO A 824 -0.47 13.59 -17.34
C PRO A 824 0.62 12.69 -16.74
N GLU A 825 1.41 13.23 -15.81
CA GLU A 825 2.55 12.58 -15.16
C GLU A 825 2.17 11.61 -14.02
N ALA A 826 0.91 11.64 -13.56
CA ALA A 826 0.37 10.70 -12.59
C ALA A 826 -0.38 9.52 -13.24
N ARG A 827 -0.41 9.47 -14.58
CA ARG A 827 -0.91 8.32 -15.33
C ARG A 827 0.20 7.28 -15.42
N GLU A 828 -0.11 6.02 -15.14
CA GLU A 828 0.76 4.91 -15.50
C GLU A 828 1.08 5.01 -17.01
N PRO A 829 2.35 4.83 -17.43
CA PRO A 829 2.69 4.84 -18.84
C PRO A 829 1.96 3.68 -19.53
N ALA A 830 1.06 4.01 -20.45
CA ALA A 830 0.55 3.02 -21.39
C ALA A 830 1.74 2.41 -22.14
N PRO A 831 1.75 1.08 -22.40
CA PRO A 831 2.84 0.45 -23.13
C PRO A 831 3.03 1.17 -24.48
N ALA A 832 4.24 1.68 -24.72
CA ALA A 832 4.50 2.57 -25.83
C ALA A 832 4.54 1.79 -27.16
N ASP A 833 3.72 2.20 -28.12
CA ASP A 833 3.66 1.59 -29.46
C ASP A 833 4.97 1.83 -30.26
N THR A 834 5.93 0.91 -30.14
CA THR A 834 7.18 0.90 -30.94
C THR A 834 6.96 0.34 -32.34
N ALA A 835 6.14 1.05 -33.14
CA ALA A 835 5.74 0.64 -34.49
C ALA A 835 6.41 1.47 -35.61
N GLY A 836 7.69 1.19 -35.89
CA GLY A 836 8.43 1.71 -37.04
C GLY A 836 9.84 1.12 -37.12
N GLU A 837 10.37 0.63 -38.25
CA GLU A 837 9.78 0.49 -39.60
C GLU A 837 10.14 -0.92 -40.15
N ALA A 838 9.25 -1.52 -40.94
CA ALA A 838 9.53 -2.77 -41.66
C ALA A 838 8.94 -2.72 -43.07
N GLY A 839 9.81 -2.43 -44.05
CA GLY A 839 9.47 -2.46 -45.48
C GLY A 839 9.42 -3.89 -46.05
N ASP A 840 8.58 -4.08 -47.05
CA ASP A 840 8.31 -5.34 -47.76
C ASP A 840 9.57 -6.10 -48.22
N ALA A 841 9.71 -7.35 -47.77
CA ALA A 841 10.58 -8.35 -48.37
C ALA A 841 9.99 -9.76 -48.16
N ARG A 842 10.00 -10.57 -49.23
CA ARG A 842 9.65 -12.01 -49.18
C ARG A 842 10.83 -12.87 -49.60
N ASP A 843 10.84 -14.06 -49.00
CA ASP A 843 11.44 -15.30 -49.51
C ASP A 843 12.95 -15.54 -49.26
N VAL A 844 13.28 -16.83 -49.16
CA VAL A 844 14.58 -17.47 -48.92
C VAL A 844 15.21 -17.17 -47.55
N GLY A 845 15.65 -18.21 -46.83
CA GLY A 845 16.31 -18.10 -45.54
C GLY A 845 17.50 -19.05 -45.39
N ASP A 846 18.20 -18.93 -44.26
CA ASP A 846 19.23 -19.86 -43.79
C ASP A 846 19.21 -19.87 -42.24
N ALA A 847 19.89 -20.82 -41.61
CA ALA A 847 19.96 -20.94 -40.15
C ALA A 847 21.27 -20.31 -39.61
N GLY A 848 21.16 -19.15 -38.94
CA GLY A 848 22.30 -18.51 -38.29
C GLY A 848 21.94 -17.34 -37.38
N ASP A 849 22.41 -17.43 -36.13
CA ASP A 849 22.60 -16.38 -35.13
C ASP A 849 21.48 -15.35 -34.87
N ALA A 850 20.85 -15.46 -33.69
CA ALA A 850 19.88 -14.49 -33.18
C ALA A 850 19.85 -14.48 -31.62
N GLY A 851 21.01 -14.29 -30.98
CA GLY A 851 21.13 -14.34 -29.51
C GLY A 851 21.16 -12.99 -28.76
N ASP A 852 21.39 -11.86 -29.42
CA ASP A 852 21.98 -10.67 -28.77
C ASP A 852 21.11 -9.38 -28.77
N LYS A 853 19.82 -9.48 -28.43
CA LYS A 853 18.97 -8.31 -28.11
C LYS A 853 17.95 -8.62 -27.01
N THR A 854 17.71 -7.66 -26.12
CA THR A 854 16.51 -7.64 -25.25
C THR A 854 15.27 -7.24 -26.05
N ALA A 855 14.07 -7.46 -25.48
CA ALA A 855 12.80 -7.14 -26.15
C ALA A 855 12.66 -5.67 -26.57
N ASP A 856 13.27 -4.75 -25.82
CA ASP A 856 13.27 -3.30 -26.11
C ASP A 856 14.46 -2.84 -26.98
N GLY A 857 15.19 -3.79 -27.58
CA GLY A 857 16.26 -3.50 -28.56
C GLY A 857 17.54 -2.88 -27.98
N THR A 858 17.70 -2.82 -26.66
CA THR A 858 18.92 -2.35 -26.00
C THR A 858 20.00 -3.43 -25.94
N PRO A 859 21.30 -3.05 -25.99
CA PRO A 859 22.40 -4.01 -25.86
C PRO A 859 22.45 -4.61 -24.45
N SER A 860 22.72 -5.92 -24.40
CA SER A 860 22.79 -6.71 -23.18
C SER A 860 23.84 -6.18 -22.19
N LEU A 861 23.63 -6.38 -20.87
CA LEU A 861 24.59 -5.90 -19.86
C LEU A 861 26.02 -6.46 -20.06
N PRO A 862 26.23 -7.74 -20.47
CA PRO A 862 27.56 -8.24 -20.81
C PRO A 862 28.26 -7.45 -21.91
N HIS A 863 27.56 -7.11 -23.01
CA HIS A 863 28.14 -6.31 -24.09
C HIS A 863 28.53 -4.90 -23.60
N ARG A 864 27.71 -4.28 -22.73
CA ARG A 864 28.00 -2.98 -22.13
C ARG A 864 29.19 -2.99 -21.15
N LEU A 865 29.51 -4.14 -20.55
CA LEU A 865 30.64 -4.31 -19.62
C LEU A 865 31.94 -4.72 -20.33
N ALA A 866 31.86 -5.35 -21.51
CA ALA A 866 33.03 -5.81 -22.26
C ALA A 866 33.98 -4.67 -22.66
N GLU A 867 33.44 -3.49 -22.99
CA GLU A 867 34.19 -2.32 -23.48
C GLU A 867 34.79 -1.43 -22.37
N LEU A 868 34.45 -1.67 -21.09
CA LEU A 868 34.85 -0.83 -19.96
C LEU A 868 36.14 -1.31 -19.25
N PRO A 869 36.95 -0.42 -18.65
CA PRO A 869 38.07 -0.81 -17.77
C PRO A 869 37.61 -1.54 -16.48
N ASP A 870 38.44 -2.41 -15.90
CA ASP A 870 38.05 -3.28 -14.77
C ASP A 870 37.55 -2.56 -13.51
N ALA A 871 38.06 -1.37 -13.21
CA ALA A 871 37.55 -0.55 -12.10
C ALA A 871 36.15 0.01 -12.39
N GLU A 872 35.85 0.29 -13.65
CA GLU A 872 34.58 0.85 -14.10
C GLU A 872 33.53 -0.25 -14.35
N ARG A 873 33.94 -1.40 -14.89
CA ARG A 873 33.13 -2.63 -14.94
C ARG A 873 32.52 -2.95 -13.58
N ARG A 874 33.35 -2.99 -12.53
CA ARG A 874 32.90 -3.33 -11.17
C ARG A 874 31.93 -2.32 -10.59
N ARG A 875 32.13 -1.01 -10.83
CA ARG A 875 31.17 0.03 -10.46
C ARG A 875 29.83 -0.15 -11.16
N VAL A 876 29.83 -0.23 -12.49
CA VAL A 876 28.60 -0.34 -13.31
C VAL A 876 27.84 -1.62 -12.97
N LEU A 877 28.53 -2.73 -12.71
CA LEU A 877 27.90 -3.99 -12.30
C LEU A 877 27.34 -3.93 -10.86
N LEU A 878 28.03 -3.27 -9.93
CA LEU A 878 27.54 -3.05 -8.57
C LEU A 878 26.28 -2.19 -8.56
N ASP A 879 26.25 -1.10 -9.33
CA ASP A 879 25.07 -0.25 -9.41
C ASP A 879 23.89 -0.95 -10.12
N ALA A 880 24.16 -1.79 -11.12
CA ALA A 880 23.13 -2.66 -11.72
C ALA A 880 22.57 -3.69 -10.72
N VAL A 881 23.42 -4.34 -9.92
CA VAL A 881 22.96 -5.24 -8.84
C VAL A 881 22.14 -4.46 -7.81
N ARG A 882 22.61 -3.29 -7.35
CA ARG A 882 21.87 -2.44 -6.39
C ARG A 882 20.53 -1.97 -6.95
N ALA A 883 20.39 -1.78 -8.26
CA ALA A 883 19.14 -1.39 -8.90
C ALA A 883 18.10 -2.53 -8.88
N GLU A 884 18.48 -3.77 -9.25
CA GLU A 884 17.55 -4.91 -9.17
C GLU A 884 17.25 -5.32 -7.73
N VAL A 885 18.19 -5.14 -6.80
CA VAL A 885 17.97 -5.30 -5.35
C VAL A 885 16.95 -4.28 -4.84
N ALA A 886 17.05 -3.02 -5.27
CA ALA A 886 16.07 -1.99 -4.93
C ALA A 886 14.68 -2.32 -5.52
N ALA A 887 14.63 -2.72 -6.80
CA ALA A 887 13.38 -3.09 -7.46
C ALA A 887 12.68 -4.30 -6.80
N ALA A 888 13.43 -5.34 -6.41
CA ALA A 888 12.92 -6.51 -5.70
C ALA A 888 12.44 -6.24 -4.26
N LEU A 889 12.80 -5.08 -3.68
CA LEU A 889 12.33 -4.60 -2.38
C LEU A 889 11.32 -3.43 -2.48
N GLY A 890 10.93 -3.02 -3.69
CA GLY A 890 10.07 -1.85 -3.90
C GLY A 890 10.70 -0.52 -3.48
N HIS A 891 12.04 -0.42 -3.50
CA HIS A 891 12.78 0.81 -3.25
C HIS A 891 13.02 1.58 -4.56
N SER A 892 12.87 2.90 -4.55
CA SER A 892 12.92 3.76 -5.74
C SER A 892 14.33 4.17 -6.21
N GLY A 893 15.40 3.60 -5.64
CA GLY A 893 16.77 3.92 -6.06
C GLY A 893 17.85 3.07 -5.40
N THR A 894 19.01 2.98 -6.06
CA THR A 894 20.22 2.24 -5.64
C THR A 894 20.72 2.64 -4.25
N ASP A 895 20.55 3.90 -3.87
CA ASP A 895 21.17 4.46 -2.66
C ASP A 895 20.40 4.15 -1.36
N ALA A 896 19.18 3.63 -1.48
CA ALA A 896 18.49 2.94 -0.38
C ALA A 896 19.11 1.57 -0.07
N VAL A 897 19.97 1.04 -0.96
CA VAL A 897 20.67 -0.24 -0.85
C VAL A 897 22.18 0.03 -0.63
N PRO A 898 22.67 0.01 0.63
CA PRO A 898 24.09 0.17 0.92
C PRO A 898 24.84 -1.07 0.42
N ALA A 899 25.90 -0.85 -0.37
CA ALA A 899 26.59 -1.92 -1.11
C ALA A 899 27.07 -3.08 -0.22
N ASP A 900 27.51 -2.78 1.00
CA ASP A 900 28.09 -3.77 1.92
C ASP A 900 27.10 -4.32 2.97
N ARG A 901 25.86 -3.81 3.02
CA ARG A 901 24.86 -4.23 4.03
C ARG A 901 24.24 -5.57 3.65
N ALA A 902 24.08 -6.44 4.64
CA ALA A 902 23.58 -7.80 4.41
C ALA A 902 22.11 -7.80 3.92
N PHE A 903 21.80 -8.65 2.94
CA PHE A 903 20.46 -8.72 2.34
C PHE A 903 19.34 -9.01 3.35
N ARG A 904 19.61 -9.84 4.38
CA ARG A 904 18.66 -10.10 5.48
C ARG A 904 18.31 -8.82 6.26
N ASP A 905 19.28 -7.94 6.47
CA ASP A 905 19.08 -6.67 7.17
C ASP A 905 18.47 -5.58 6.26
N LEU A 906 18.21 -5.91 4.99
CA LEU A 906 17.43 -5.14 4.01
C LEU A 906 16.02 -5.72 3.78
N GLY A 907 15.66 -6.81 4.46
CA GLY A 907 14.34 -7.43 4.34
C GLY A 907 14.20 -8.53 3.28
N PHE A 908 15.30 -9.09 2.78
CA PHE A 908 15.21 -10.26 1.89
C PHE A 908 14.73 -11.51 2.63
N ASP A 909 13.77 -12.21 2.01
CA ASP A 909 13.29 -13.51 2.43
C ASP A 909 13.58 -14.58 1.35
N SER A 910 12.95 -15.76 1.46
CA SER A 910 13.17 -16.85 0.49
C SER A 910 12.43 -16.68 -0.84
N VAL A 911 11.60 -15.64 -0.99
CA VAL A 911 10.82 -15.34 -2.21
C VAL A 911 11.41 -14.14 -2.94
N SER A 912 11.69 -13.04 -2.24
CA SER A 912 12.36 -11.88 -2.87
C SER A 912 13.76 -12.22 -3.37
N ALA A 913 14.46 -13.19 -2.76
CA ALA A 913 15.70 -13.75 -3.30
C ALA A 913 15.54 -14.43 -4.67
N VAL A 914 14.40 -15.10 -4.91
CA VAL A 914 14.08 -15.75 -6.21
C VAL A 914 13.62 -14.71 -7.24
N GLU A 915 12.92 -13.66 -6.81
CA GLU A 915 12.62 -12.53 -7.70
C GLU A 915 13.89 -11.81 -8.14
N LEU A 916 14.81 -11.53 -7.23
CA LEU A 916 16.12 -10.95 -7.53
C LEU A 916 16.95 -11.86 -8.47
N ARG A 917 16.95 -13.19 -8.27
CA ARG A 917 17.53 -14.16 -9.22
C ARG A 917 16.96 -13.94 -10.62
N ASN A 918 15.63 -13.89 -10.75
CA ASN A 918 14.96 -13.76 -12.05
C ASN A 918 15.29 -12.43 -12.75
N ARG A 919 15.30 -11.33 -11.99
CA ARG A 919 15.67 -9.99 -12.47
C ARG A 919 17.12 -9.96 -12.95
N LEU A 920 18.07 -10.42 -12.13
CA LEU A 920 19.48 -10.49 -12.50
C LEU A 920 19.72 -11.43 -13.69
N LYS A 921 19.03 -12.57 -13.77
CA LYS A 921 19.09 -13.49 -14.93
C LYS A 921 18.62 -12.81 -16.22
N ALA A 922 17.54 -12.04 -16.17
CA ALA A 922 17.01 -11.30 -17.33
C ALA A 922 17.96 -10.18 -17.82
N VAL A 923 18.72 -9.53 -16.93
CA VAL A 923 19.63 -8.43 -17.27
C VAL A 923 21.04 -8.92 -17.63
N THR A 924 21.53 -9.99 -17.00
CA THR A 924 22.90 -10.53 -17.19
C THR A 924 22.99 -11.68 -18.19
N GLY A 925 21.89 -12.40 -18.45
CA GLY A 925 21.87 -13.63 -19.24
C GLY A 925 22.45 -14.87 -18.55
N LEU A 926 22.96 -14.77 -17.31
CA LEU A 926 23.62 -15.87 -16.62
C LEU A 926 22.65 -16.87 -15.97
N PRO A 927 22.98 -18.18 -15.92
CA PRO A 927 22.23 -19.21 -15.19
C PRO A 927 22.50 -19.11 -13.68
N LEU A 928 21.93 -18.11 -13.02
CA LEU A 928 22.17 -17.82 -11.61
C LEU A 928 21.38 -18.76 -10.67
N PRO A 929 22.01 -19.40 -9.67
CA PRO A 929 21.34 -20.32 -8.73
C PRO A 929 20.39 -19.61 -7.76
N ALA A 930 19.40 -20.33 -7.22
CA ALA A 930 18.41 -19.76 -6.29
C ALA A 930 18.96 -19.45 -4.87
N ALA A 931 20.20 -19.84 -4.56
CA ALA A 931 20.88 -19.57 -3.29
C ALA A 931 21.74 -18.30 -3.30
N LEU A 932 21.94 -17.68 -4.47
CA LEU A 932 22.85 -16.56 -4.76
C LEU A 932 22.85 -15.41 -3.71
N VAL A 933 21.67 -15.04 -3.19
CA VAL A 933 21.47 -13.94 -2.23
C VAL A 933 21.88 -14.32 -0.78
N PHE A 934 22.10 -15.61 -0.53
CA PHE A 934 22.60 -16.15 0.74
C PHE A 934 24.09 -16.51 0.66
N ASP A 935 24.54 -17.00 -0.50
CA ASP A 935 25.95 -17.31 -0.77
C ASP A 935 26.80 -16.03 -0.89
N HIS A 936 26.23 -14.97 -1.46
CA HIS A 936 26.82 -13.63 -1.51
C HIS A 936 26.01 -12.69 -0.62
N PRO A 937 26.48 -12.36 0.59
CA PRO A 937 25.62 -11.81 1.64
C PRO A 937 25.18 -10.37 1.42
N ASN A 938 25.84 -9.61 0.52
CA ASN A 938 25.57 -8.20 0.24
C ASN A 938 25.77 -7.87 -1.26
N PRO A 939 25.28 -6.72 -1.76
CA PRO A 939 25.44 -6.29 -3.16
C PRO A 939 26.90 -6.29 -3.67
N THR A 940 27.87 -5.87 -2.86
CA THR A 940 29.30 -5.86 -3.23
C THR A 940 29.81 -7.27 -3.57
N ALA A 941 29.58 -8.25 -2.70
CA ALA A 941 29.98 -9.64 -2.92
C ALA A 941 29.26 -10.27 -4.13
N LEU A 942 27.98 -9.90 -4.33
CA LEU A 942 27.16 -10.40 -5.42
C LEU A 942 27.63 -9.87 -6.79
N ALA A 943 27.92 -8.56 -6.89
CA ALA A 943 28.49 -7.96 -8.08
C ALA A 943 29.89 -8.52 -8.39
N GLY A 944 30.70 -8.81 -7.36
CA GLY A 944 32.00 -9.48 -7.51
C GLY A 944 31.89 -10.86 -8.14
N HIS A 945 30.96 -11.70 -7.68
CA HIS A 945 30.75 -13.04 -8.25
C HIS A 945 30.21 -12.99 -9.69
N ILE A 946 29.18 -12.17 -9.96
CA ILE A 946 28.65 -11.99 -11.31
C ILE A 946 29.73 -11.48 -12.27
N GLY A 947 30.64 -10.62 -11.79
CA GLY A 947 31.79 -10.14 -12.57
C GLY A 947 32.79 -11.25 -12.91
N ALA A 948 33.05 -12.17 -11.98
CA ALA A 948 33.93 -13.32 -12.20
C ALA A 948 33.34 -14.35 -13.18
N GLU A 949 32.02 -14.58 -13.14
CA GLU A 949 31.32 -15.44 -14.10
C GLU A 949 31.24 -14.82 -15.51
N LEU A 950 30.99 -13.50 -15.61
CA LEU A 950 31.00 -12.78 -16.89
C LEU A 950 32.41 -12.64 -17.50
N PHE A 951 33.46 -12.54 -16.68
CA PHE A 951 34.84 -12.33 -17.15
C PHE A 951 35.85 -13.32 -16.52
N PRO A 952 35.84 -14.61 -16.90
CA PRO A 952 36.73 -15.63 -16.33
C PRO A 952 38.22 -15.43 -16.69
N GLY A 953 38.92 -14.58 -15.95
CA GLY A 953 40.36 -14.36 -16.12
C GLY A 953 41.00 -13.24 -15.28
N THR A 954 40.24 -12.23 -14.86
CA THR A 954 40.76 -11.11 -14.06
C THR A 954 40.93 -11.50 -12.59
N ARG A 955 42.16 -11.87 -12.22
CA ARG A 955 42.53 -12.38 -10.89
C ARG A 955 43.08 -11.25 -10.00
N GLU A 956 42.29 -10.78 -9.04
CA GLU A 956 42.76 -9.80 -8.05
C GLU A 956 43.65 -10.42 -6.95
N PRO A 957 44.47 -9.60 -6.24
CA PRO A 957 45.38 -10.09 -5.19
C PRO A 957 44.65 -10.51 -3.91
N ALA A 958 45.30 -11.34 -3.09
CA ALA A 958 44.77 -11.73 -1.79
C ALA A 958 44.78 -10.57 -0.78
N GLU A 959 43.66 -10.38 -0.06
CA GLU A 959 43.55 -9.39 1.02
C GLU A 959 44.28 -9.82 2.31
N ASP A 960 44.52 -8.84 3.17
CA ASP A 960 45.14 -9.00 4.49
C ASP A 960 44.16 -9.61 5.52
N PRO A 961 44.49 -10.76 6.15
CA PRO A 961 43.67 -11.36 7.20
C PRO A 961 43.36 -10.42 8.39
N GLU A 962 44.21 -9.43 8.68
CA GLU A 962 43.98 -8.49 9.77
C GLU A 962 42.84 -7.49 9.46
N ALA A 963 42.60 -7.19 8.17
CA ALA A 963 41.48 -6.36 7.73
C ALA A 963 40.14 -7.09 7.89
N GLU A 964 40.08 -8.39 7.56
CA GLU A 964 38.90 -9.24 7.78
C GLU A 964 38.51 -9.28 9.25
N ILE A 965 39.47 -9.49 10.16
CA ILE A 965 39.22 -9.56 11.61
C ILE A 965 38.66 -8.23 12.14
N ARG A 966 39.20 -7.08 11.69
CA ARG A 966 38.67 -5.75 12.05
C ARG A 966 37.26 -5.50 11.48
N ARG A 967 37.01 -5.90 10.23
CA ARG A 967 35.70 -5.83 9.56
C ARG A 967 34.65 -6.68 10.29
N VAL A 968 35.00 -7.88 10.74
CA VAL A 968 34.12 -8.75 11.55
C VAL A 968 33.87 -8.13 12.93
N LEU A 969 34.89 -7.70 13.66
CA LEU A 969 34.72 -7.09 15.00
C LEU A 969 33.83 -5.84 14.96
N ALA A 970 33.98 -4.98 13.94
CA ALA A 970 33.16 -3.78 13.76
C ALA A 970 31.67 -4.07 13.46
N SER A 971 31.35 -5.27 12.96
CA SER A 971 29.98 -5.68 12.62
C SER A 971 29.15 -6.21 13.80
N ILE A 972 29.75 -6.46 14.97
CA ILE A 972 29.06 -7.04 16.12
C ILE A 972 28.49 -5.94 17.01
N PRO A 973 27.15 -5.88 17.26
CA PRO A 973 26.57 -4.85 18.13
C PRO A 973 27.13 -4.87 19.56
N PRO A 974 27.43 -3.71 20.18
CA PRO A 974 27.95 -3.64 21.55
C PRO A 974 27.05 -4.33 22.59
N SER A 975 25.74 -4.39 22.33
CA SER A 975 24.77 -5.14 23.14
C SER A 975 25.00 -6.65 23.12
N ARG A 976 25.42 -7.24 21.99
CA ARG A 976 25.81 -8.66 21.91
C ARG A 976 27.15 -8.91 22.60
N LEU A 977 28.14 -8.03 22.41
CA LEU A 977 29.42 -8.11 23.13
C LEU A 977 29.21 -8.03 24.65
N ARG A 978 28.31 -7.17 25.13
CA ARG A 978 27.94 -7.06 26.55
C ARG A 978 27.20 -8.29 27.05
N LYS A 979 26.22 -8.81 26.29
CA LYS A 979 25.46 -10.02 26.64
C LYS A 979 26.32 -11.30 26.65
N ALA A 980 27.46 -11.28 25.95
CA ALA A 980 28.48 -12.34 25.97
C ALA A 980 29.58 -12.14 27.04
N GLY A 981 29.56 -11.04 27.82
CA GLY A 981 30.62 -10.71 28.78
C GLY A 981 31.96 -10.28 28.16
N LEU A 982 31.99 -10.03 26.85
CA LEU A 982 33.20 -9.71 26.09
C LEU A 982 33.44 -8.20 25.92
N LEU A 983 32.41 -7.36 26.06
CA LEU A 983 32.56 -5.90 25.84
C LEU A 983 33.61 -5.29 26.76
N ASP A 984 33.55 -5.58 28.06
CA ASP A 984 34.48 -5.02 29.05
C ASP A 984 35.89 -5.63 28.92
N LEU A 985 35.99 -6.79 28.26
CA LEU A 985 37.25 -7.47 27.93
C LEU A 985 37.91 -6.81 26.69
N VAL A 986 37.11 -6.44 25.67
CA VAL A 986 37.57 -5.69 24.49
C VAL A 986 37.91 -4.24 24.83
N LEU A 987 37.12 -3.58 25.69
CA LEU A 987 37.45 -2.25 26.23
C LEU A 987 38.69 -2.33 27.13
N GLY A 988 38.78 -3.34 27.99
CA GLY A 988 39.96 -3.60 28.81
C GLY A 988 41.23 -3.85 28.00
N LEU A 989 41.13 -4.47 26.83
CA LEU A 989 42.25 -4.64 25.88
C LEU A 989 42.60 -3.35 25.11
N ALA A 990 41.68 -2.39 25.00
CA ALA A 990 41.97 -1.07 24.42
C ALA A 990 42.71 -0.15 25.41
N ASP A 991 42.41 -0.25 26.71
CA ASP A 991 43.15 0.45 27.77
C ASP A 991 44.46 -0.27 28.18
N SER A 992 44.51 -1.61 28.12
CA SER A 992 45.69 -2.41 28.52
C SER A 992 46.72 -2.61 27.40
N GLY A 993 47.04 -1.54 26.68
CA GLY A 993 48.21 -1.42 25.79
C GLY A 993 49.56 -1.40 26.52
N GLY A 994 49.70 -2.18 27.60
CA GLY A 994 50.89 -2.28 28.45
C GLY A 994 50.79 -3.39 29.52
N ASP A 995 51.74 -4.33 29.46
CA ASP A 995 52.20 -5.30 30.48
C ASP A 995 51.22 -6.26 31.20
N ASP A 996 51.04 -7.43 30.58
CA ASP A 996 51.43 -8.79 31.04
C ASP A 996 50.97 -9.42 32.41
N THR A 997 50.88 -10.76 32.39
CA THR A 997 50.85 -11.76 33.49
C THR A 997 49.56 -12.07 34.31
N THR A 998 48.91 -13.17 33.91
CA THR A 998 48.41 -14.29 34.77
C THR A 998 47.23 -14.13 35.77
N ARG A 999 46.22 -15.03 35.61
CA ARG A 999 45.81 -16.10 36.59
C ARG A 999 44.31 -16.22 36.97
N ALA A 1000 43.72 -17.37 36.60
CA ALA A 1000 42.60 -18.11 37.23
C ALA A 1000 41.14 -17.57 37.20
N ALA A 1001 40.19 -18.52 37.14
CA ALA A 1001 38.74 -18.35 37.39
C ALA A 1001 38.37 -18.90 38.80
N PRO A 1002 37.14 -18.72 39.34
CA PRO A 1002 36.05 -19.68 39.02
C PRO A 1002 34.56 -19.23 39.19
N ALA A 1003 33.66 -20.05 38.61
CA ALA A 1003 32.36 -20.53 39.12
C ALA A 1003 31.09 -19.63 39.32
N ARG A 1004 30.03 -20.03 38.56
CA ARG A 1004 28.61 -20.29 38.95
C ARG A 1004 27.78 -19.27 39.75
N THR A 1005 26.61 -18.90 39.18
CA THR A 1005 25.24 -19.28 39.65
C THR A 1005 24.14 -18.90 38.64
N GLY A 1006 22.92 -19.44 38.84
CA GLY A 1006 21.61 -19.06 38.27
C GLY A 1006 20.51 -19.45 39.29
N PRO A 1007 19.22 -19.64 38.94
CA PRO A 1007 18.55 -19.48 37.63
C PRO A 1007 17.25 -18.62 37.74
N ASP A 1008 16.34 -18.73 36.76
CA ASP A 1008 14.90 -18.34 36.75
C ASP A 1008 14.58 -16.82 36.92
N ASN A 1009 13.52 -16.19 36.40
CA ASN A 1009 12.47 -16.49 35.40
C ASN A 1009 11.85 -15.12 34.94
N ASP A 1010 10.78 -14.94 34.15
CA ASP A 1010 9.75 -15.83 33.57
C ASP A 1010 9.06 -15.21 32.31
N LEU A 1011 8.17 -15.99 31.68
CA LEU A 1011 6.94 -15.65 30.91
C LEU A 1011 6.94 -14.87 29.56
N ASP A 1012 6.06 -15.40 28.70
CA ASP A 1012 5.19 -14.83 27.65
C ASP A 1012 5.75 -14.11 26.40
N ASP A 1013 5.56 -14.79 25.27
CA ASP A 1013 5.09 -14.20 24.00
C ASP A 1013 4.10 -15.19 23.34
N LEU A 1014 2.97 -14.72 22.82
CA LEU A 1014 1.78 -15.57 22.59
C LEU A 1014 1.18 -15.36 21.18
N ASP A 1015 1.92 -15.71 20.11
CA ASP A 1015 1.52 -15.39 18.73
C ASP A 1015 2.02 -16.39 17.64
N ASP A 1016 1.95 -17.71 17.89
CA ASP A 1016 2.26 -18.75 16.88
C ASP A 1016 1.25 -19.92 16.96
N LEU A 1017 0.10 -19.79 16.27
CA LEU A 1017 -0.91 -20.84 16.09
C LEU A 1017 -1.25 -21.00 14.61
N ASP A 1018 -0.80 -22.10 14.01
CA ASP A 1018 -1.07 -22.44 12.61
C ASP A 1018 -2.19 -23.49 12.43
N GLY A 1019 -2.65 -23.61 11.18
CA GLY A 1019 -3.97 -24.16 10.83
C GLY A 1019 -4.22 -25.65 11.11
N GLU A 1020 -3.20 -26.43 11.50
CA GLU A 1020 -3.42 -27.82 11.92
C GLU A 1020 -3.95 -27.92 13.37
N SER A 1021 -3.81 -26.87 14.17
CA SER A 1021 -4.33 -26.83 15.55
C SER A 1021 -5.86 -26.87 15.62
N LEU A 1022 -6.55 -26.43 14.56
CA LEU A 1022 -8.03 -26.40 14.46
C LEU A 1022 -8.69 -27.79 14.33
N LEU A 1023 -7.91 -28.87 14.20
CA LEU A 1023 -8.43 -30.25 14.18
C LEU A 1023 -8.32 -30.99 15.52
N LYS A 1024 -7.85 -30.34 16.60
CA LYS A 1024 -7.70 -30.96 17.94
C LYS A 1024 -8.73 -30.52 18.99
N THR A 1025 -9.50 -29.47 18.75
CA THR A 1025 -10.57 -28.97 19.65
C THR A 1025 -11.91 -29.72 19.55
N GLY A 1026 -11.87 -30.98 19.11
CA GLY A 1026 -13.06 -31.76 18.74
C GLY A 1026 -13.46 -32.93 19.65
N ASN A 1027 -12.76 -33.19 20.78
CA ASN A 1027 -13.19 -34.24 21.71
C ASN A 1027 -12.58 -34.13 23.13
N ARG A 1028 -13.37 -33.63 24.09
CA ARG A 1028 -13.45 -34.11 25.49
C ARG A 1028 -14.39 -33.22 26.30
N ASP A 1029 -15.38 -33.83 26.92
CA ASP A 1029 -16.11 -33.23 28.04
C ASP A 1029 -16.29 -34.29 29.15
N HIS A 1030 -16.44 -33.81 30.39
CA HIS A 1030 -16.79 -34.56 31.61
C HIS A 1030 -15.93 -35.79 31.99
N HIS A 1031 -15.09 -35.64 33.03
CA HIS A 1031 -15.25 -36.38 34.29
C HIS A 1031 -14.57 -35.64 35.47
N GLY A 1032 -15.06 -35.87 36.69
CA GLY A 1032 -14.96 -34.91 37.81
C GLY A 1032 -13.94 -35.15 38.93
N MET A 1033 -14.10 -34.35 39.98
CA MET A 1033 -13.18 -34.08 41.11
C MET A 1033 -12.82 -35.26 42.03
N THR A 1034 -11.64 -35.18 42.66
CA THR A 1034 -11.33 -35.23 44.13
C THR A 1034 -9.86 -35.64 44.34
N HIS A 1035 -9.14 -35.36 45.45
CA HIS A 1035 -9.44 -34.70 46.74
C HIS A 1035 -8.13 -34.13 47.33
N GLY A 1036 -8.18 -33.11 48.20
CA GLY A 1036 -7.05 -32.80 49.12
C GLY A 1036 -7.04 -31.38 49.72
N MET A 1037 -7.47 -31.24 50.98
CA MET A 1037 -7.29 -29.99 51.76
C MET A 1037 -7.22 -30.25 53.27
N ALA A 1038 -6.36 -29.48 53.97
CA ALA A 1038 -6.28 -29.31 55.43
C ALA A 1038 -5.49 -28.01 55.69
N HIS A 1039 -5.69 -27.19 56.73
CA HIS A 1039 -6.58 -27.19 57.91
C HIS A 1039 -7.15 -25.77 58.15
N GLY A 1040 -8.25 -25.60 58.91
CA GLY A 1040 -8.78 -24.23 59.17
C GLY A 1040 -10.02 -24.02 60.05
N ALA A 1041 -10.15 -24.67 61.21
CA ALA A 1041 -10.96 -24.25 62.38
C ALA A 1041 -12.40 -23.62 62.22
N THR A 1042 -13.41 -24.50 62.19
CA THR A 1042 -14.61 -24.53 63.09
C THR A 1042 -15.60 -23.36 63.28
N ALA A 1043 -16.90 -23.75 63.25
CA ALA A 1043 -18.11 -23.14 63.85
C ALA A 1043 -18.84 -22.00 63.08
N GLY A 1044 -20.15 -22.08 62.81
CA GLY A 1044 -21.08 -23.21 63.01
C GLY A 1044 -22.57 -22.89 62.69
N LEU A 1045 -23.43 -23.89 62.91
CA LEU A 1045 -24.92 -23.89 62.86
C LEU A 1045 -25.64 -24.04 61.49
N THR A 1046 -26.18 -25.25 61.33
CA THR A 1046 -27.15 -25.88 60.40
C THR A 1046 -28.62 -25.45 60.59
N PRO A 1047 -29.63 -25.98 59.84
CA PRO A 1047 -29.67 -26.82 58.61
C PRO A 1047 -30.54 -26.10 57.50
N ASP A 1048 -31.39 -26.64 56.60
CA ASP A 1048 -31.87 -28.00 56.21
C ASP A 1048 -32.55 -28.00 54.78
N LEU A 1049 -33.02 -29.16 54.32
CA LEU A 1049 -34.03 -29.48 53.28
C LEU A 1049 -33.80 -28.96 51.84
N ARG A 1050 -33.47 -29.80 50.83
CA ARG A 1050 -34.34 -30.78 50.12
C ARG A 1050 -35.62 -30.15 49.51
N GLU A 1051 -36.11 -30.53 48.32
CA GLU A 1051 -36.04 -31.85 47.67
C GLU A 1051 -36.26 -31.79 46.14
N ARG A 1052 -35.46 -32.56 45.41
CA ARG A 1052 -35.75 -33.40 44.21
C ARG A 1052 -37.07 -33.22 43.42
N ALA A 1053 -36.93 -33.14 42.11
CA ALA A 1053 -37.28 -34.24 41.20
C ALA A 1053 -36.18 -34.39 40.15
#